data_AF-A0ABD3QCC3-F1
#
_entry.id   AF-A0ABD3QCC3-F1
#
_cell.length_a   1.000
_cell.length_b   1.000
_cell.length_c   1.000
_cell.angle_alpha   90.00
_cell.angle_beta   90.00
_cell.angle_gamma   90.00
#
_symmetry.space_group_name_H-M   'P 1'
#
loop_
_entity.id
_entity.type
_entity.pdbx_description
1 polymer ?
#
loop_
_entity_poly.entity_id
_entity_poly.type
_entity_poly.pdbx_seq_one_letter_code
_entity_poly.pdbx_strand_id
1 'polypeptide(L)'
;MKLHDIISRRCDGDGGNPGAMKSTIKLLGVGVLCFVGGMQVDRGSIVQINFSSHLPHAAGIDTANDVATAFAATNDSSANEIANTADFVTKASDKPVERIILLGERHSGTNWITDHLEECFGDRVIVNNEYTRYKHWFQEDTLETENSAVVVAMFRDPMDWVEAMRWEPHHAHDHLQFHNKRPIQLVRKEVSDDDKWWWEVADRMQWKDFVTKPWVGRRGPKDVQLAQTQAGIKGSVCMDHYHFVDAAPCSQEDSPLLKGLGEYKYEYKNDGSEKGFENILDLRRDKIMNHLSVATFRGTRAFLPYRFEELRANGTATLLRDMEEATGLKANCDAIYGKVVDDKGDVTQVTQVTQTPLLRHRRLATKVISKKRGLSAEYIEYMNRFVDWEVERLIGYHPRVSLARSHSLNSTSNLRSLYNIDGSANGGDIGGSGGMKSTIKLLGVGVLCFVGGMQVDRGSIVQINFSSHLPHAAGIDTANDVATAFAATNDSSANEIANTADFVTKASDKPVERIILLGERHSGTNWITDHLEECFGDRVIVNNEYTRYKHWFQEDTLETENSAVVVAMFRDPMDWVEAMRWEPHHAHDHLQFHNKRPIQLVRKEVSDDDKWWWEVADRMQWKDFVTKPWVGRRGPKDVQLAQTQAGIKGSVCMDHYHFVDAAPCSQEDSPLLKGLGEYKYEYKNDGSEKGFENILDLRRDKIMNHLSVATFRGTRAFLPYRFEELRANGTATLLRDMEEATGLKANCDAIYGKVVDDKGDVTQVTQTPLLRHRRLETKVISKKRALSAEYIEYMNRFVDWEVERLIGYFPREN
;
A
#
# COMPACT_ATOMS: atom_id res chain seq x y z
N MET A 1 69.49 35.72 -29.33
CA MET A 1 70.16 36.74 -28.48
C MET A 1 70.16 36.24 -27.04
N LYS A 2 70.90 36.87 -26.12
CA LYS A 2 71.03 36.50 -24.68
C LYS A 2 69.72 36.68 -23.89
N LEU A 3 69.53 36.15 -22.67
CA LEU A 3 70.14 35.07 -21.86
C LEU A 3 69.31 34.97 -20.54
N HIS A 4 69.59 33.94 -19.74
CA HIS A 4 69.19 33.72 -18.33
C HIS A 4 67.84 33.00 -18.10
N ASP A 5 67.68 32.14 -17.09
CA ASP A 5 68.59 31.22 -16.34
C ASP A 5 67.72 30.38 -15.37
N ILE A 6 68.11 29.26 -14.75
CA ILE A 6 68.96 28.08 -15.12
C ILE A 6 68.75 27.06 -13.97
N ILE A 7 68.88 25.72 -14.06
CA ILE A 7 69.15 24.74 -15.11
C ILE A 7 68.51 23.39 -14.67
N SER A 8 68.31 22.40 -15.58
CA SER A 8 67.76 21.03 -15.34
C SER A 8 66.23 20.92 -15.48
N ARG A 9 65.58 19.74 -15.64
CA ARG A 9 65.83 18.36 -16.18
C ARG A 9 64.45 17.63 -16.10
N ARG A 10 64.16 16.48 -16.73
CA ARG A 10 64.43 15.84 -18.05
C ARG A 10 63.71 14.45 -18.01
N CYS A 11 63.47 13.71 -19.09
CA CYS A 11 63.62 13.98 -20.54
C CYS A 11 62.65 15.10 -21.01
N ASP A 12 62.68 15.66 -22.23
CA ASP A 12 62.80 15.21 -23.64
C ASP A 12 61.55 14.46 -24.16
N GLY A 13 60.93 14.88 -25.26
CA GLY A 13 61.18 16.09 -26.07
C GLY A 13 60.26 16.25 -27.29
N ASP A 14 60.26 17.48 -27.85
CA ASP A 14 59.78 17.96 -29.18
C ASP A 14 58.36 17.58 -29.70
N GLY A 15 57.65 18.44 -30.45
CA GLY A 15 57.89 19.85 -30.80
C GLY A 15 57.22 20.27 -32.13
N GLY A 16 56.70 21.51 -32.23
CA GLY A 16 56.34 22.14 -33.52
C GLY A 16 54.93 22.74 -33.65
N ASN A 17 54.87 24.03 -34.01
CA ASN A 17 53.69 24.84 -34.41
C ASN A 17 54.25 26.14 -35.06
N PRO A 18 53.52 27.00 -35.81
CA PRO A 18 52.13 26.91 -36.25
C PRO A 18 51.88 27.16 -37.76
N GLY A 19 50.63 26.96 -38.20
CA GLY A 19 50.14 27.40 -39.52
C GLY A 19 48.64 27.71 -39.49
N ALA A 20 48.24 28.88 -40.00
CA ALA A 20 46.84 29.30 -39.98
C ALA A 20 46.04 28.70 -41.14
N MET A 21 44.87 28.13 -40.86
CA MET A 21 43.93 27.65 -41.88
C MET A 21 42.52 28.17 -41.60
N LYS A 22 41.79 28.54 -42.66
CA LYS A 22 40.41 29.04 -42.57
C LYS A 22 39.44 27.86 -42.53
N SER A 23 38.46 27.89 -41.63
CA SER A 23 37.27 27.04 -41.68
C SER A 23 36.01 27.92 -41.73
N THR A 24 35.18 27.73 -42.75
CA THR A 24 33.89 28.43 -42.88
C THR A 24 32.81 27.61 -42.20
N ILE A 25 32.15 28.18 -41.20
CA ILE A 25 30.94 27.60 -40.58
C ILE A 25 29.72 28.38 -41.11
N LYS A 26 28.72 27.65 -41.60
CA LYS A 26 27.36 28.18 -41.83
C LYS A 26 26.48 27.75 -40.66
N LEU A 27 25.69 28.69 -40.13
CA LEU A 27 24.67 28.46 -39.11
C LEU A 27 23.41 29.27 -39.49
N LEU A 28 22.21 28.73 -39.22
CA LEU A 28 20.93 29.29 -39.64
C LEU A 28 19.84 29.01 -38.60
N GLY A 29 19.50 30.01 -37.79
CA GLY A 29 18.35 30.01 -36.86
C GLY A 29 18.51 29.09 -35.62
N VAL A 30 17.89 29.36 -34.47
CA VAL A 30 17.18 30.57 -33.98
C VAL A 30 17.72 30.86 -32.57
N GLY A 31 17.86 32.14 -32.20
CA GLY A 31 18.58 32.54 -30.99
C GLY A 31 17.70 32.97 -29.81
N VAL A 32 18.03 32.47 -28.61
CA VAL A 32 17.69 33.14 -27.34
C VAL A 32 18.73 34.24 -27.09
N LEU A 33 18.31 35.47 -26.82
CA LEU A 33 19.23 36.60 -26.65
C LEU A 33 19.76 36.71 -25.21
N CYS A 34 20.58 35.75 -24.79
CA CYS A 34 21.26 35.78 -23.50
C CYS A 34 22.41 36.81 -23.49
N PHE A 35 22.26 37.90 -22.73
CA PHE A 35 23.36 38.81 -22.43
C PHE A 35 24.31 38.18 -21.39
N VAL A 36 25.35 37.49 -21.85
CA VAL A 36 26.43 36.97 -20.98
C VAL A 36 27.55 38.01 -20.89
N GLY A 37 27.34 38.99 -20.02
CA GLY A 37 28.31 40.05 -19.71
C GLY A 37 27.73 41.03 -18.70
N GLY A 38 28.49 41.33 -17.64
CA GLY A 38 28.03 42.24 -16.59
C GLY A 38 27.94 43.68 -17.10
N MET A 39 26.72 44.20 -17.26
CA MET A 39 26.50 45.58 -17.70
C MET A 39 26.35 46.50 -16.47
N GLN A 40 27.43 47.20 -16.11
CA GLN A 40 27.41 48.22 -15.07
C GLN A 40 26.83 49.52 -15.66
N VAL A 41 25.84 50.12 -14.98
CA VAL A 41 25.17 51.34 -15.44
C VAL A 41 25.41 52.46 -14.43
N ASP A 42 26.18 53.46 -14.84
CA ASP A 42 26.58 54.56 -13.96
C ASP A 42 25.40 55.41 -13.46
N ARG A 43 25.58 55.90 -12.24
CA ARG A 43 24.54 56.46 -11.38
C ARG A 43 23.94 57.75 -11.95
N GLY A 44 22.65 57.70 -12.29
CA GLY A 44 21.90 58.81 -12.89
C GLY A 44 21.58 58.63 -14.38
N SER A 45 21.97 57.50 -14.98
CA SER A 45 21.59 57.16 -16.36
C SER A 45 20.10 56.77 -16.48
N ILE A 46 19.50 57.06 -17.63
CA ILE A 46 18.17 56.55 -18.03
C ILE A 46 18.33 55.60 -19.20
N VAL A 47 17.69 54.43 -19.13
CA VAL A 47 17.68 53.43 -20.21
C VAL A 47 16.25 53.23 -20.71
N GLN A 48 16.07 53.28 -22.03
CA GLN A 48 14.80 53.07 -22.72
C GLN A 48 14.96 52.01 -23.82
N ILE A 49 14.00 51.10 -23.94
CA ILE A 49 13.99 50.01 -24.92
C ILE A 49 12.63 50.01 -25.62
N ASN A 50 12.64 49.97 -26.96
CA ASN A 50 11.44 49.93 -27.81
C ASN A 50 11.56 48.75 -28.80
N PHE A 51 10.44 48.11 -29.15
CA PHE A 51 10.41 46.97 -30.07
C PHE A 51 9.52 47.24 -31.30
N SER A 52 9.92 46.73 -32.46
CA SER A 52 9.15 46.74 -33.72
C SER A 52 9.65 45.63 -34.64
N SER A 53 8.83 45.13 -35.58
CA SER A 53 9.23 44.11 -36.54
C SER A 53 8.55 44.27 -37.91
N HIS A 54 9.32 44.04 -38.98
CA HIS A 54 8.89 43.99 -40.38
C HIS A 54 9.70 42.90 -41.11
N LEU A 55 9.10 42.31 -42.15
CA LEU A 55 9.67 41.22 -42.98
C LEU A 55 9.51 41.53 -44.47
N PRO A 56 10.41 41.02 -45.33
CA PRO A 56 10.14 40.77 -46.74
C PRO A 56 10.34 39.29 -47.17
N HIS A 57 9.78 38.93 -48.33
CA HIS A 57 9.70 37.56 -48.87
C HIS A 57 10.98 37.05 -49.56
N ALA A 58 11.15 35.72 -49.69
CA ALA A 58 11.04 34.99 -50.99
C ALA A 58 11.32 33.46 -50.94
N ALA A 59 10.52 32.70 -51.73
CA ALA A 59 10.83 31.47 -52.48
C ALA A 59 11.54 30.23 -51.83
N GLY A 60 10.73 29.24 -51.43
CA GLY A 60 10.67 27.90 -52.05
C GLY A 60 11.79 26.85 -51.87
N ILE A 61 11.43 25.71 -51.26
CA ILE A 61 11.79 24.32 -51.65
C ILE A 61 10.87 23.33 -50.89
N ASP A 62 10.76 22.09 -51.38
CA ASP A 62 9.78 21.06 -50.98
C ASP A 62 10.12 20.23 -49.72
N THR A 63 9.11 19.47 -49.28
CA THR A 63 9.08 18.41 -48.24
C THR A 63 9.26 18.83 -46.77
N ALA A 64 8.47 18.20 -45.90
CA ALA A 64 8.48 18.43 -44.46
C ALA A 64 9.03 17.20 -43.72
N ASN A 65 10.12 17.40 -42.98
CA ASN A 65 10.55 16.66 -41.77
C ASN A 65 11.83 17.34 -41.20
N ASP A 66 12.45 16.75 -40.17
CA ASP A 66 13.83 17.01 -39.72
C ASP A 66 14.15 18.35 -39.01
N VAL A 67 13.17 18.98 -38.32
CA VAL A 67 13.45 20.11 -37.39
C VAL A 67 12.86 19.91 -35.98
N ALA A 68 11.97 18.94 -35.76
CA ALA A 68 11.27 18.75 -34.49
C ALA A 68 12.12 18.21 -33.32
N THR A 69 13.30 17.64 -33.60
CA THR A 69 13.98 16.70 -32.68
C THR A 69 15.19 17.29 -31.92
N ALA A 70 15.34 18.61 -31.88
CA ALA A 70 16.64 19.25 -31.56
C ALA A 70 16.66 20.23 -30.36
N PHE A 71 15.59 20.35 -29.56
CA PHE A 71 15.52 21.38 -28.49
C PHE A 71 14.87 20.96 -27.16
N ALA A 72 14.71 19.66 -26.90
CA ALA A 72 14.12 19.12 -25.68
C ALA A 72 15.17 18.54 -24.69
N ALA A 73 16.14 19.36 -24.26
CA ALA A 73 17.13 18.96 -23.27
C ALA A 73 17.59 20.14 -22.39
N THR A 74 17.91 19.85 -21.12
CA THR A 74 18.51 20.77 -20.13
C THR A 74 17.69 22.02 -19.78
N ASN A 75 16.55 21.85 -19.12
CA ASN A 75 16.43 22.15 -17.68
C ASN A 75 15.03 21.80 -17.13
N ASP A 76 15.01 20.75 -16.31
CA ASP A 76 13.95 20.27 -15.40
C ASP A 76 12.50 20.75 -15.65
N SER A 77 11.93 20.34 -16.79
CA SER A 77 10.49 20.43 -17.11
C SER A 77 9.72 19.14 -16.79
N SER A 78 10.37 18.18 -16.12
CA SER A 78 10.01 16.75 -16.07
C SER A 78 8.60 16.46 -15.55
N ALA A 79 8.10 17.24 -14.59
CA ALA A 79 6.75 17.08 -14.05
C ALA A 79 5.63 17.54 -15.02
N ASN A 80 5.88 18.58 -15.82
CA ASN A 80 4.82 19.22 -16.61
C ASN A 80 4.53 18.52 -17.95
N GLU A 81 5.48 17.81 -18.55
CA GLU A 81 5.21 17.02 -19.77
C GLU A 81 4.38 15.75 -19.52
N ILE A 82 4.37 15.25 -18.27
CA ILE A 82 3.62 14.02 -17.90
C ILE A 82 2.15 14.36 -17.53
N ALA A 83 1.83 15.64 -17.30
CA ALA A 83 0.54 16.08 -16.74
C ALA A 83 -0.70 15.94 -17.66
N ASN A 84 -0.54 15.62 -18.94
CA ASN A 84 -1.65 15.41 -19.89
C ASN A 84 -2.01 13.93 -20.01
N THR A 85 -2.64 13.38 -18.97
CA THR A 85 -2.98 11.94 -18.81
C THR A 85 -4.01 11.37 -19.79
N ALA A 86 -4.35 12.08 -20.86
CA ALA A 86 -5.33 11.66 -21.87
C ALA A 86 -4.70 11.03 -23.13
N ASP A 87 -3.44 11.35 -23.44
CA ASP A 87 -2.76 10.96 -24.68
C ASP A 87 -1.47 10.16 -24.40
N PHE A 88 -1.56 9.00 -23.72
CA PHE A 88 -0.44 8.06 -23.61
C PHE A 88 -0.21 7.33 -24.95
N VAL A 89 0.56 7.98 -25.83
CA VAL A 89 0.74 7.61 -27.24
C VAL A 89 1.26 6.18 -27.45
N THR A 90 0.53 5.39 -28.22
CA THR A 90 1.05 4.18 -28.87
C THR A 90 2.12 4.57 -29.90
N LYS A 91 3.39 4.28 -29.62
CA LYS A 91 4.48 4.51 -30.57
C LYS A 91 4.31 3.55 -31.75
N ALA A 92 3.96 4.08 -32.92
CA ALA A 92 3.88 3.30 -34.15
C ALA A 92 5.23 2.62 -34.43
N SER A 93 5.23 1.29 -34.50
CA SER A 93 6.40 0.48 -34.80
C SER A 93 5.99 -0.72 -35.64
N ASP A 94 6.70 -0.95 -36.74
CA ASP A 94 6.44 -2.06 -37.65
C ASP A 94 6.85 -3.43 -37.06
N LYS A 95 7.55 -3.42 -35.91
CA LYS A 95 7.86 -4.64 -35.16
C LYS A 95 6.61 -5.18 -34.45
N PRO A 96 6.36 -6.50 -34.48
CA PRO A 96 5.34 -7.13 -33.65
C PRO A 96 5.69 -7.00 -32.16
N VAL A 97 4.70 -7.11 -31.28
CA VAL A 97 4.95 -7.16 -29.84
C VAL A 97 5.43 -8.55 -29.44
N GLU A 98 6.58 -8.59 -28.77
CA GLU A 98 7.24 -9.83 -28.34
C GLU A 98 7.01 -10.12 -26.85
N ARG A 99 6.76 -9.06 -26.07
CA ARG A 99 6.59 -9.14 -24.61
C ARG A 99 5.37 -8.34 -24.12
N ILE A 100 4.61 -8.93 -23.21
CA ILE A 100 3.70 -8.22 -22.31
C ILE A 100 4.42 -8.12 -20.97
N ILE A 101 4.74 -6.91 -20.54
CA ILE A 101 5.51 -6.67 -19.33
C ILE A 101 4.61 -6.02 -18.30
N LEU A 102 4.34 -6.73 -17.21
CA LEU A 102 3.52 -6.23 -16.13
C LEU A 102 4.40 -5.60 -15.05
N LEU A 103 4.43 -4.28 -15.03
CA LEU A 103 4.97 -3.49 -13.92
C LEU A 103 3.88 -3.17 -12.91
N GLY A 104 4.30 -2.77 -11.72
CA GLY A 104 3.38 -2.19 -10.76
C GLY A 104 3.94 -2.16 -9.36
N GLU A 105 3.38 -1.30 -8.54
CA GLU A 105 3.87 -1.15 -7.17
C GLU A 105 3.64 -2.43 -6.36
N ARG A 106 4.34 -2.57 -5.24
CA ARG A 106 4.11 -3.67 -4.30
C ARG A 106 2.63 -3.68 -3.90
N HIS A 107 2.02 -4.87 -3.74
CA HIS A 107 0.59 -5.02 -3.45
C HIS A 107 -0.42 -4.52 -4.51
N SER A 108 -0.02 -3.91 -5.64
CA SER A 108 -0.94 -3.39 -6.70
C SER A 108 -1.72 -4.47 -7.48
N GLY A 109 -1.80 -5.70 -6.97
CA GLY A 109 -2.53 -6.81 -7.59
C GLY A 109 -1.84 -7.46 -8.79
N THR A 110 -0.61 -7.05 -9.15
CA THR A 110 0.07 -7.52 -10.37
C THR A 110 0.08 -9.03 -10.53
N ASN A 111 0.35 -9.84 -9.49
CA ASN A 111 0.37 -11.31 -9.64
C ASN A 111 -0.90 -11.88 -10.30
N TRP A 112 -2.07 -11.33 -9.99
CA TRP A 112 -3.32 -11.74 -10.63
C TRP A 112 -3.41 -11.32 -12.10
N ILE A 113 -2.98 -10.09 -12.42
CA ILE A 113 -2.95 -9.62 -13.81
C ILE A 113 -1.86 -10.36 -14.61
N THR A 114 -0.78 -10.85 -13.99
CA THR A 114 0.17 -11.78 -14.63
C THR A 114 -0.57 -13.06 -15.01
N ASP A 115 -1.12 -13.76 -14.01
CA ASP A 115 -1.76 -15.07 -14.18
C ASP A 115 -2.88 -15.01 -15.22
N HIS A 116 -3.65 -13.91 -15.28
CA HIS A 116 -4.70 -13.70 -16.27
C HIS A 116 -4.20 -13.30 -17.66
N LEU A 117 -3.22 -12.38 -17.78
CA LEU A 117 -2.66 -12.06 -19.10
C LEU A 117 -1.92 -13.27 -19.70
N GLU A 118 -1.29 -14.10 -18.87
CA GLU A 118 -0.67 -15.36 -19.26
C GLU A 118 -1.71 -16.37 -19.78
N GLU A 119 -2.86 -16.50 -19.12
CA GLU A 119 -4.02 -17.23 -19.65
C GLU A 119 -4.44 -16.70 -21.03
N CYS A 120 -4.60 -15.38 -21.18
CA CYS A 120 -5.16 -14.72 -22.36
C CYS A 120 -4.25 -14.58 -23.59
N PHE A 121 -2.93 -14.57 -23.39
CA PHE A 121 -1.94 -14.18 -24.40
C PHE A 121 -0.61 -14.97 -24.33
N GLY A 122 -0.35 -15.72 -23.26
CA GLY A 122 0.93 -16.41 -23.04
C GLY A 122 1.26 -17.53 -24.04
N ASP A 123 0.28 -17.91 -24.87
CA ASP A 123 0.44 -18.83 -26.00
C ASP A 123 1.12 -18.20 -27.24
N ARG A 124 1.21 -16.86 -27.30
CA ARG A 124 1.64 -16.10 -28.49
C ARG A 124 2.62 -14.97 -28.22
N VAL A 125 2.67 -14.45 -27.00
CA VAL A 125 3.54 -13.32 -26.61
C VAL A 125 3.99 -13.49 -25.16
N ILE A 126 5.23 -13.12 -24.83
CA ILE A 126 5.84 -13.47 -23.53
C ILE A 126 5.29 -12.54 -22.43
N VAL A 127 4.28 -13.03 -21.69
CA VAL A 127 3.78 -12.37 -20.47
C VAL A 127 4.78 -12.58 -19.34
N ASN A 128 5.20 -11.49 -18.69
CA ASN A 128 6.25 -11.56 -17.67
C ASN A 128 6.17 -10.38 -16.67
N ASN A 129 6.99 -10.47 -15.63
CA ASN A 129 7.03 -9.55 -14.48
C ASN A 129 8.36 -8.78 -14.38
N GLU A 130 9.11 -8.62 -15.47
CA GLU A 130 10.48 -8.08 -15.45
C GLU A 130 10.73 -7.19 -16.68
N TYR A 131 10.82 -5.87 -16.52
CA TYR A 131 11.20 -5.00 -17.63
C TYR A 131 12.71 -5.06 -17.83
N THR A 132 13.44 -4.40 -16.90
CA THR A 132 14.89 -4.55 -16.71
C THR A 132 15.21 -5.00 -15.27
N ARG A 133 14.27 -4.79 -14.34
CA ARG A 133 14.22 -5.41 -13.00
C ARG A 133 12.84 -6.02 -12.77
N TYR A 134 12.72 -6.88 -11.75
CA TYR A 134 11.42 -7.42 -11.30
C TYR A 134 10.43 -6.28 -10.98
N LYS A 135 9.15 -6.49 -11.32
CA LYS A 135 8.08 -5.49 -11.49
C LYS A 135 7.84 -4.47 -10.38
N HIS A 136 8.30 -4.76 -9.17
CA HIS A 136 8.15 -3.93 -7.98
C HIS A 136 9.32 -2.96 -7.74
N TRP A 137 10.33 -2.98 -8.61
CA TRP A 137 11.59 -2.23 -8.52
C TRP A 137 11.62 -1.03 -9.47
N PHE A 138 12.44 -0.01 -9.16
CA PHE A 138 12.76 1.08 -10.09
C PHE A 138 13.34 0.52 -11.39
N GLN A 139 12.68 0.81 -12.50
CA GLN A 139 13.08 0.36 -13.84
C GLN A 139 14.03 1.37 -14.49
N GLU A 140 14.84 0.88 -15.41
CA GLU A 140 15.77 1.69 -16.21
C GLU A 140 15.54 1.48 -17.70
N ASP A 141 15.87 2.50 -18.49
CA ASP A 141 15.90 2.46 -19.96
C ASP A 141 17.12 1.68 -20.46
N THR A 142 17.25 0.43 -20.01
CA THR A 142 18.35 -0.50 -20.33
C THR A 142 17.88 -1.70 -21.16
N LEU A 143 16.62 -1.72 -21.62
CA LEU A 143 16.24 -2.64 -22.69
C LEU A 143 17.03 -2.34 -23.95
N GLU A 144 17.61 -3.38 -24.53
CA GLU A 144 18.16 -3.33 -25.87
C GLU A 144 17.05 -2.95 -26.86
N THR A 145 17.37 -2.07 -27.81
CA THR A 145 16.44 -1.44 -28.78
C THR A 145 15.72 -2.41 -29.72
N GLU A 146 15.96 -3.71 -29.54
CA GLU A 146 15.38 -4.75 -30.39
C GLU A 146 14.03 -5.25 -29.88
N ASN A 147 13.84 -5.33 -28.55
CA ASN A 147 12.66 -5.91 -27.92
C ASN A 147 11.44 -4.97 -27.96
N SER A 148 10.31 -5.39 -28.55
CA SER A 148 9.06 -4.62 -28.51
C SER A 148 8.12 -5.11 -27.41
N ALA A 149 7.75 -4.20 -26.52
CA ALA A 149 6.92 -4.49 -25.34
C ALA A 149 5.66 -3.62 -25.27
N VAL A 150 4.56 -4.24 -24.84
CA VAL A 150 3.43 -3.52 -24.22
C VAL A 150 3.61 -3.61 -22.72
N VAL A 151 3.68 -2.45 -22.07
CA VAL A 151 3.89 -2.34 -20.63
C VAL A 151 2.57 -2.03 -19.97
N VAL A 152 2.11 -2.92 -19.11
CA VAL A 152 0.94 -2.70 -18.24
C VAL A 152 1.48 -2.25 -16.89
N ALA A 153 1.08 -1.08 -16.41
CA ALA A 153 1.56 -0.51 -15.16
C ALA A 153 0.43 -0.47 -14.13
N MET A 154 0.49 -1.38 -13.15
CA MET A 154 -0.50 -1.47 -12.09
C MET A 154 -0.17 -0.51 -10.95
N PHE A 155 -1.07 0.44 -10.75
CA PHE A 155 -1.06 1.35 -9.61
C PHE A 155 -2.21 1.03 -8.67
N ARG A 156 -2.14 1.60 -7.48
CA ARG A 156 -3.14 1.51 -6.42
C ARG A 156 -3.22 2.86 -5.73
N ASP A 157 -4.37 3.27 -5.20
CA ASP A 157 -4.51 4.58 -4.56
C ASP A 157 -3.43 4.79 -3.47
N PRO A 158 -2.86 5.99 -3.32
CA PRO A 158 -1.71 6.25 -2.45
C PRO A 158 -1.94 5.91 -1.00
N MET A 159 -3.08 6.34 -0.48
CA MET A 159 -3.54 6.01 0.85
C MET A 159 -3.64 4.49 1.00
N ASP A 160 -4.25 3.93 -0.02
CA ASP A 160 -4.52 2.52 -0.21
C ASP A 160 -3.26 1.73 -0.67
N TRP A 161 -2.06 2.30 -0.66
CA TRP A 161 -0.81 1.62 -1.02
C TRP A 161 0.24 1.77 0.07
N VAL A 162 0.41 2.99 0.59
CA VAL A 162 1.31 3.30 1.70
C VAL A 162 1.03 2.40 2.87
N GLU A 163 -0.23 2.07 3.08
CA GLU A 163 -0.64 1.19 4.15
C GLU A 163 -0.53 -0.29 3.79
N ALA A 164 -0.70 -0.65 2.50
CA ALA A 164 -0.30 -1.96 2.00
C ALA A 164 1.17 -2.26 2.34
N MET A 165 2.01 -1.25 2.13
CA MET A 165 3.41 -1.25 2.53
C MET A 165 3.62 -1.16 4.04
N ARG A 166 2.80 -0.42 4.79
CA ARG A 166 2.85 -0.47 6.26
C ARG A 166 2.62 -1.87 6.75
N TRP A 167 1.81 -2.64 6.04
CA TRP A 167 1.38 -3.95 6.47
C TRP A 167 2.40 -5.03 6.40
N GLU A 168 2.83 -5.23 5.19
CA GLU A 168 3.59 -6.38 4.79
C GLU A 168 4.63 -5.72 3.91
N PRO A 169 5.59 -5.01 4.55
CA PRO A 169 6.65 -4.30 3.86
C PRO A 169 7.58 -5.36 3.26
N HIS A 170 7.11 -6.02 2.20
CA HIS A 170 7.87 -7.03 1.48
C HIS A 170 9.23 -6.43 1.18
N HIS A 171 10.31 -7.15 1.48
CA HIS A 171 11.69 -6.69 1.39
C HIS A 171 12.09 -5.50 2.30
N ALA A 172 11.18 -4.66 2.79
CA ALA A 172 11.46 -3.44 3.53
C ALA A 172 11.34 -3.63 5.06
N HIS A 173 12.11 -4.59 5.59
CA HIS A 173 11.90 -5.06 6.97
C HIS A 173 12.24 -4.01 8.04
N ASP A 174 13.10 -3.03 7.75
CA ASP A 174 13.40 -1.94 8.70
C ASP A 174 12.20 -1.01 8.92
N HIS A 175 11.12 -1.08 8.12
CA HIS A 175 9.87 -0.35 8.34
C HIS A 175 8.81 -1.13 9.11
N LEU A 176 9.15 -2.35 9.50
CA LEU A 176 8.63 -2.91 10.74
C LEU A 176 9.33 -2.18 11.89
N GLN A 177 8.62 -1.94 12.99
CA GLN A 177 9.33 -1.85 14.26
C GLN A 177 9.82 -3.28 14.56
N PHE A 178 11.07 -3.47 15.02
CA PHE A 178 11.59 -4.80 15.35
C PHE A 178 11.56 -5.08 16.84
N HIS A 179 11.30 -6.33 17.19
CA HIS A 179 11.25 -6.76 18.57
C HIS A 179 12.62 -6.60 19.24
N ASN A 180 12.53 -6.10 20.45
CA ASN A 180 13.56 -5.80 21.44
C ASN A 180 14.43 -4.60 21.07
N LYS A 181 13.97 -3.78 20.10
CA LYS A 181 14.80 -2.77 19.41
C LYS A 181 16.12 -3.38 18.91
N ARG A 182 16.14 -4.71 18.70
CA ARG A 182 17.31 -5.47 18.25
C ARG A 182 17.68 -5.00 16.85
N PRO A 183 18.97 -4.87 16.52
CA PRO A 183 19.40 -4.83 15.14
C PRO A 183 18.88 -6.07 14.39
N ILE A 184 18.33 -5.87 13.19
CA ILE A 184 17.88 -6.94 12.28
C ILE A 184 18.95 -8.03 12.05
N GLN A 185 20.23 -7.65 12.18
CA GLN A 185 21.40 -8.53 12.10
C GLN A 185 21.44 -9.62 13.19
N LEU A 186 20.75 -9.44 14.32
CA LEU A 186 20.57 -10.48 15.34
C LEU A 186 19.40 -11.39 14.96
N VAL A 187 18.23 -10.80 14.67
CA VAL A 187 17.01 -11.49 14.22
C VAL A 187 17.28 -12.42 13.04
N ARG A 188 18.21 -12.04 12.16
CA ARG A 188 18.67 -12.85 11.03
C ARG A 188 19.09 -14.28 11.39
N LYS A 189 19.76 -14.51 12.52
CA LYS A 189 20.16 -15.86 12.98
C LYS A 189 19.03 -16.64 13.65
N GLU A 190 17.89 -15.98 13.85
CA GLU A 190 16.73 -16.47 14.59
C GLU A 190 15.55 -16.79 13.62
N VAL A 191 15.73 -16.49 12.32
CA VAL A 191 14.77 -16.73 11.22
C VAL A 191 15.42 -17.41 10.01
N SER A 192 16.76 -17.53 9.92
CA SER A 192 17.40 -18.38 8.91
C SER A 192 17.30 -19.88 9.22
N ASP A 193 17.15 -20.22 10.50
CA ASP A 193 17.30 -21.58 11.03
C ASP A 193 15.96 -22.17 11.54
N ASP A 194 14.92 -21.34 11.67
CA ASP A 194 13.56 -21.68 12.13
C ASP A 194 12.54 -21.19 11.09
N ASP A 195 11.56 -22.02 10.74
CA ASP A 195 10.65 -21.87 9.57
C ASP A 195 9.50 -20.83 9.77
N LYS A 196 9.83 -19.69 10.40
CA LYS A 196 8.94 -18.65 11.02
C LYS A 196 8.53 -17.51 10.10
N TRP A 197 7.33 -16.95 10.31
CA TRP A 197 6.78 -15.82 9.56
C TRP A 197 7.13 -14.46 10.17
N TRP A 198 7.28 -13.45 9.32
CA TRP A 198 7.74 -12.12 9.74
C TRP A 198 6.88 -11.43 10.82
N TRP A 199 5.56 -11.67 10.82
CA TRP A 199 4.61 -11.07 11.78
C TRP A 199 4.63 -11.74 13.16
N GLU A 200 5.51 -12.73 13.34
CA GLU A 200 5.86 -13.34 14.62
C GLU A 200 7.13 -12.66 15.21
N VAL A 201 7.84 -11.84 14.41
CA VAL A 201 9.19 -11.29 14.71
C VAL A 201 9.36 -9.78 14.48
N ALA A 202 8.34 -9.11 13.94
CA ALA A 202 8.23 -7.65 13.90
C ALA A 202 6.76 -7.20 13.80
N ASP A 203 6.37 -6.07 14.43
CA ASP A 203 5.07 -5.42 14.09
C ASP A 203 5.29 -4.25 13.16
N ARG A 204 4.22 -3.93 12.44
CA ARG A 204 4.10 -2.74 11.62
C ARG A 204 4.13 -1.51 12.51
N MET A 205 5.08 -0.66 12.19
CA MET A 205 5.31 0.65 12.77
C MET A 205 4.03 1.48 12.88
N GLN A 206 3.87 2.28 13.95
CA GLN A 206 2.75 3.23 14.03
C GLN A 206 2.72 4.03 12.74
N TRP A 207 1.56 4.24 12.15
CA TRP A 207 1.49 4.81 10.80
C TRP A 207 2.29 6.11 10.67
N LYS A 208 2.37 6.98 11.70
CA LYS A 208 3.14 8.24 11.59
C LYS A 208 4.60 7.96 11.62
N ASP A 209 5.05 7.14 12.58
CA ASP A 209 6.39 6.58 12.57
C ASP A 209 6.68 5.96 11.19
N PHE A 210 5.73 5.28 10.53
CA PHE A 210 5.92 4.65 9.23
C PHE A 210 6.03 5.65 8.07
N VAL A 211 5.15 6.66 8.01
CA VAL A 211 5.15 7.69 6.96
C VAL A 211 6.03 8.90 7.26
N THR A 212 6.72 8.92 8.41
CA THR A 212 7.78 9.89 8.74
C THR A 212 9.15 9.25 8.94
N LYS A 213 9.26 7.91 9.01
CA LYS A 213 10.55 7.22 9.07
C LYS A 213 11.22 7.22 7.69
N PRO A 214 12.49 7.65 7.60
CA PRO A 214 13.29 7.55 6.38
C PRO A 214 13.27 6.15 5.77
N TRP A 215 12.94 6.06 4.48
CA TRP A 215 12.95 4.82 3.70
C TRP A 215 14.37 4.48 3.25
N VAL A 216 15.20 4.13 4.23
CA VAL A 216 16.64 3.85 4.05
C VAL A 216 16.96 2.46 4.59
N GLY A 217 17.43 1.57 3.71
CA GLY A 217 17.96 0.27 4.10
C GLY A 217 19.37 0.39 4.67
N ARG A 218 19.70 -0.43 5.67
CA ARG A 218 21.06 -0.55 6.18
C ARG A 218 21.92 -1.38 5.22
N ARG A 219 23.10 -0.86 4.86
CA ARG A 219 24.21 -1.65 4.31
C ARG A 219 24.75 -2.60 5.39
N GLY A 220 24.98 -3.86 5.04
CA GLY A 220 25.53 -4.86 5.97
C GLY A 220 27.06 -4.93 5.94
N PRO A 221 27.68 -5.88 6.68
CA PRO A 221 29.13 -6.00 6.77
C PRO A 221 29.86 -6.26 5.45
N LYS A 222 29.24 -6.90 4.44
CA LYS A 222 29.86 -7.15 3.13
C LYS A 222 29.75 -5.92 2.23
N ASP A 223 28.60 -5.25 2.21
CA ASP A 223 28.42 -3.94 1.58
C ASP A 223 29.41 -2.90 2.13
N VAL A 224 29.63 -2.87 3.44
CA VAL A 224 30.61 -1.98 4.09
C VAL A 224 32.04 -2.30 3.68
N GLN A 225 32.35 -3.53 3.25
CA GLN A 225 33.64 -3.87 2.64
C GLN A 225 33.72 -3.42 1.17
N LEU A 226 32.63 -3.57 0.40
CA LEU A 226 32.55 -3.05 -0.98
C LEU A 226 32.73 -1.51 -1.02
N ALA A 227 32.11 -0.79 -0.07
CA ALA A 227 32.21 0.66 0.09
C ALA A 227 33.64 1.17 0.38
N GLN A 228 34.55 0.32 0.90
CA GLN A 228 35.94 0.72 1.19
C GLN A 228 36.78 0.96 -0.07
N THR A 229 36.27 0.61 -1.27
CA THR A 229 36.99 0.83 -2.52
C THR A 229 36.11 1.47 -3.59
N GLN A 230 36.65 2.45 -4.30
CA GLN A 230 35.95 3.09 -5.42
C GLN A 230 35.62 2.10 -6.54
N ALA A 231 36.44 1.04 -6.69
CA ALA A 231 36.22 -0.07 -7.62
C ALA A 231 35.07 -0.98 -7.16
N GLY A 232 34.92 -1.23 -5.86
CA GLY A 232 33.77 -1.94 -5.31
C GLY A 232 32.47 -1.19 -5.58
N ILE A 233 32.41 0.11 -5.29
CA ILE A 233 31.22 0.95 -5.54
C ILE A 233 30.85 0.98 -7.03
N LYS A 234 31.83 1.18 -7.93
CA LYS A 234 31.57 1.29 -9.39
C LYS A 234 31.45 -0.03 -10.14
N GLY A 235 31.95 -1.14 -9.56
CA GLY A 235 32.01 -2.45 -10.20
C GLY A 235 31.05 -3.49 -9.63
N SER A 236 30.37 -3.20 -8.51
CA SER A 236 29.36 -4.10 -7.97
C SER A 236 28.06 -3.97 -8.74
N VAL A 237 27.63 -5.09 -9.33
CA VAL A 237 26.22 -5.34 -9.64
C VAL A 237 25.61 -5.98 -8.40
N CYS A 238 24.57 -5.35 -7.86
CA CYS A 238 23.87 -5.80 -6.67
C CYS A 238 22.80 -6.84 -7.01
N MET A 239 22.09 -7.31 -5.97
CA MET A 239 20.80 -7.99 -6.15
C MET A 239 19.89 -7.19 -7.08
N ASP A 240 19.08 -7.91 -7.84
CA ASP A 240 18.06 -7.36 -8.75
C ASP A 240 18.61 -6.32 -9.75
N HIS A 241 19.90 -6.46 -10.10
CA HIS A 241 20.64 -5.63 -11.07
C HIS A 241 20.73 -4.12 -10.74
N TYR A 242 20.64 -3.74 -9.47
CA TYR A 242 20.98 -2.37 -9.02
C TYR A 242 22.50 -2.12 -9.04
N HIS A 243 22.93 -0.86 -9.16
CA HIS A 243 24.30 -0.51 -8.77
C HIS A 243 24.38 -0.29 -7.27
N PHE A 244 25.61 -0.25 -6.73
CA PHE A 244 25.85 -0.05 -5.30
C PHE A 244 25.11 1.16 -4.73
N VAL A 245 24.98 2.24 -5.51
CA VAL A 245 24.42 3.52 -5.07
C VAL A 245 22.88 3.57 -5.05
N ASP A 246 22.20 2.61 -5.69
CA ASP A 246 20.74 2.66 -5.92
C ASP A 246 19.94 1.79 -4.94
N ALA A 247 20.61 0.87 -4.24
CA ALA A 247 19.97 -0.09 -3.36
C ALA A 247 20.79 -0.43 -2.11
N ALA A 248 20.10 -0.86 -1.05
CA ALA A 248 20.70 -1.40 0.16
C ALA A 248 19.89 -2.59 0.72
N PRO A 249 20.52 -3.74 1.02
CA PRO A 249 21.92 -4.04 0.79
C PRO A 249 22.18 -4.34 -0.69
N CYS A 250 23.43 -4.21 -1.11
CA CYS A 250 23.88 -4.59 -2.44
C CYS A 250 24.05 -6.11 -2.55
N SER A 251 24.60 -6.74 -1.51
CA SER A 251 24.95 -8.16 -1.50
C SER A 251 23.88 -9.06 -0.87
N GLN A 252 23.68 -10.24 -1.45
CA GLN A 252 22.71 -11.22 -0.95
C GLN A 252 23.13 -11.77 0.43
N GLU A 253 24.43 -11.89 0.72
CA GLU A 253 24.88 -12.25 2.07
C GLU A 253 24.69 -11.15 3.12
N ASP A 254 24.20 -9.95 2.76
CA ASP A 254 23.70 -8.94 3.69
C ASP A 254 22.17 -8.84 3.72
N SER A 255 21.46 -9.59 2.86
CA SER A 255 20.01 -9.63 2.73
C SER A 255 19.39 -10.83 3.49
N PRO A 256 18.90 -10.67 4.73
CA PRO A 256 18.08 -11.71 5.37
C PRO A 256 16.78 -11.95 4.59
N LEU A 257 16.46 -13.21 4.33
CA LEU A 257 15.13 -13.66 3.93
C LEU A 257 14.24 -13.77 5.19
N LEU A 258 13.11 -13.04 5.21
CA LEU A 258 12.05 -13.28 6.19
C LEU A 258 10.85 -13.93 5.49
N LYS A 259 10.35 -15.04 6.02
CA LYS A 259 9.22 -15.77 5.42
C LYS A 259 7.98 -14.88 5.37
N GLY A 260 7.42 -14.73 4.18
CA GLY A 260 6.32 -13.81 3.88
C GLY A 260 6.74 -12.41 3.39
N LEU A 261 7.87 -11.84 3.83
CA LEU A 261 8.36 -10.57 3.25
C LEU A 261 9.35 -10.76 2.10
N GLY A 262 10.03 -11.91 2.04
CA GLY A 262 11.11 -12.12 1.09
C GLY A 262 12.45 -11.58 1.61
N GLU A 263 13.40 -11.39 0.69
CA GLU A 263 14.75 -10.89 0.95
C GLU A 263 14.75 -9.40 1.33
N TYR A 264 15.52 -8.99 2.35
CA TYR A 264 15.65 -7.59 2.77
C TYR A 264 16.32 -6.74 1.67
N LYS A 265 15.57 -5.82 1.06
CA LYS A 265 16.00 -4.95 -0.05
C LYS A 265 15.27 -3.60 -0.02
N TYR A 266 16.06 -2.52 -0.01
CA TYR A 266 15.63 -1.14 -0.14
C TYR A 266 16.15 -0.51 -1.41
N GLU A 267 15.37 0.45 -1.88
CA GLU A 267 15.65 1.31 -3.01
C GLU A 267 16.05 2.69 -2.49
N TYR A 268 16.97 3.35 -3.18
CA TYR A 268 17.41 4.73 -2.92
C TYR A 268 16.96 5.68 -4.04
N LYS A 269 17.15 6.98 -3.84
CA LYS A 269 16.86 8.02 -4.84
C LYS A 269 17.78 7.81 -6.06
N ASN A 270 17.20 7.79 -7.25
CA ASN A 270 17.93 7.71 -8.52
C ASN A 270 18.53 9.08 -8.92
N ASP A 271 19.19 9.74 -7.95
CA ASP A 271 19.96 10.98 -8.09
C ASP A 271 21.48 10.72 -7.89
N GLY A 272 21.86 9.46 -7.69
CA GLY A 272 23.24 9.03 -7.42
C GLY A 272 23.79 9.43 -6.04
N SER A 273 22.95 9.91 -5.11
CA SER A 273 23.41 10.47 -3.83
C SER A 273 23.59 9.46 -2.68
N GLU A 274 23.34 8.17 -2.93
CA GLU A 274 23.25 7.09 -1.91
C GLU A 274 22.22 7.33 -0.79
N LYS A 275 21.24 8.23 -1.00
CA LYS A 275 20.18 8.51 -0.03
C LYS A 275 18.94 7.68 -0.31
N GLY A 276 18.48 6.95 0.70
CA GLY A 276 17.07 6.55 0.75
C GLY A 276 16.14 7.76 0.93
N PHE A 277 14.84 7.50 0.92
CA PHE A 277 13.83 8.55 0.89
C PHE A 277 13.55 9.09 2.30
N GLU A 278 13.02 10.31 2.41
CA GLU A 278 12.71 10.89 3.73
C GLU A 278 11.52 10.18 4.40
N ASN A 279 10.68 9.52 3.60
CA ASN A 279 9.61 8.63 4.01
C ASN A 279 9.09 7.78 2.82
N ILE A 280 8.07 6.96 3.08
CA ILE A 280 7.40 6.10 2.09
C ILE A 280 6.56 6.87 1.05
N LEU A 281 6.08 8.08 1.33
CA LEU A 281 5.36 8.92 0.35
C LEU A 281 6.34 9.46 -0.70
N ASP A 282 7.51 9.87 -0.21
CA ASP A 282 8.65 10.34 -0.99
C ASP A 282 9.19 9.22 -1.92
N LEU A 283 9.26 7.96 -1.44
CA LEU A 283 9.49 6.77 -2.28
C LEU A 283 8.40 6.60 -3.33
N ARG A 284 7.12 6.67 -2.92
CA ARG A 284 5.97 6.41 -3.79
C ARG A 284 5.92 7.39 -4.95
N ARG A 285 6.04 8.69 -4.69
CA ARG A 285 6.07 9.75 -5.70
C ARG A 285 7.11 9.42 -6.78
N ASP A 286 8.35 9.19 -6.37
CA ASP A 286 9.44 8.93 -7.29
C ASP A 286 9.24 7.59 -8.04
N LYS A 287 8.62 6.60 -7.38
CA LYS A 287 8.27 5.31 -7.99
C LYS A 287 7.17 5.41 -9.04
N ILE A 288 6.16 6.25 -8.82
CA ILE A 288 5.15 6.59 -9.85
C ILE A 288 5.83 7.27 -11.03
N MET A 289 6.62 8.31 -10.79
CA MET A 289 7.33 9.04 -11.85
C MET A 289 8.26 8.12 -12.65
N ASN A 290 8.89 7.14 -12.01
CA ASN A 290 9.70 6.14 -12.70
C ASN A 290 8.85 5.16 -13.52
N HIS A 291 7.77 4.61 -12.95
CA HIS A 291 6.88 3.71 -13.69
C HIS A 291 6.25 4.43 -14.90
N LEU A 292 5.81 5.68 -14.76
CA LEU A 292 5.33 6.51 -15.86
C LEU A 292 6.43 6.81 -16.89
N SER A 293 7.69 6.97 -16.48
CA SER A 293 8.78 7.20 -17.42
C SER A 293 9.06 5.97 -18.31
N VAL A 294 8.61 4.77 -17.93
CA VAL A 294 8.66 3.58 -18.80
C VAL A 294 7.87 3.78 -20.10
N ALA A 295 6.88 4.68 -20.13
CA ALA A 295 6.21 5.10 -21.36
C ALA A 295 7.18 5.71 -22.40
N THR A 296 8.21 6.44 -21.96
CA THR A 296 9.20 7.04 -22.87
C THR A 296 10.34 6.08 -23.24
N PHE A 297 10.65 5.11 -22.37
CA PHE A 297 11.72 4.12 -22.55
C PHE A 297 11.71 3.41 -23.92
N ARG A 298 12.89 2.96 -24.34
CA ARG A 298 13.15 2.20 -25.57
C ARG A 298 12.62 0.78 -25.42
N GLY A 299 11.90 0.31 -26.44
CA GLY A 299 11.19 -0.96 -26.44
C GLY A 299 9.72 -0.85 -26.02
N THR A 300 9.35 0.07 -25.13
CA THR A 300 7.93 0.37 -24.82
C THR A 300 7.21 0.95 -26.04
N ARG A 301 6.39 0.12 -26.69
CA ARG A 301 5.51 0.46 -27.82
C ARG A 301 4.21 1.11 -27.35
N ALA A 302 3.63 0.57 -26.28
CA ALA A 302 2.47 1.13 -25.60
C ALA A 302 2.64 0.97 -24.09
N PHE A 303 2.13 1.93 -23.34
CA PHE A 303 2.15 1.96 -21.88
C PHE A 303 0.72 2.17 -21.40
N LEU A 304 0.20 1.19 -20.66
CA LEU A 304 -1.18 1.14 -20.19
C LEU A 304 -1.17 1.25 -18.66
N PRO A 305 -1.28 2.47 -18.10
CA PRO A 305 -1.44 2.66 -16.67
C PRO A 305 -2.85 2.26 -16.27
N TYR A 306 -2.98 1.30 -15.37
CA TYR A 306 -4.27 0.97 -14.76
C TYR A 306 -4.21 1.13 -13.26
N ARG A 307 -5.26 1.75 -12.73
CA ARG A 307 -5.58 1.66 -11.32
C ARG A 307 -6.20 0.28 -11.05
N PHE A 308 -5.73 -0.41 -10.02
CA PHE A 308 -6.24 -1.71 -9.58
C PHE A 308 -7.76 -1.67 -9.31
N GLU A 309 -8.18 -0.54 -8.74
CA GLU A 309 -9.46 0.18 -8.80
C GLU A 309 -10.37 -0.23 -9.97
N GLU A 310 -9.91 -0.01 -11.20
CA GLU A 310 -10.73 -0.04 -12.41
C GLU A 310 -10.83 -1.46 -12.96
N LEU A 311 -9.71 -2.17 -13.01
CA LEU A 311 -9.68 -3.55 -13.49
C LEU A 311 -10.49 -4.50 -12.62
N ARG A 312 -10.73 -4.14 -11.36
CA ARG A 312 -11.49 -4.98 -10.43
C ARG A 312 -12.91 -4.46 -10.17
N ALA A 313 -13.20 -3.20 -10.45
CA ALA A 313 -14.58 -2.70 -10.52
C ALA A 313 -15.25 -3.12 -11.85
N ASN A 314 -14.63 -2.75 -12.97
CA ASN A 314 -15.15 -2.88 -14.33
C ASN A 314 -14.77 -4.23 -14.96
N GLY A 315 -13.78 -4.92 -14.39
CA GLY A 315 -13.21 -6.15 -14.93
C GLY A 315 -12.07 -5.89 -15.91
N THR A 316 -11.50 -6.97 -16.42
CA THR A 316 -10.39 -6.91 -17.36
C THR A 316 -10.84 -6.66 -18.81
N ALA A 317 -12.14 -6.45 -19.08
CA ALA A 317 -12.64 -6.22 -20.44
C ALA A 317 -12.01 -5.00 -21.14
N THR A 318 -11.80 -3.90 -20.40
CA THR A 318 -11.05 -2.74 -20.89
C THR A 318 -9.56 -3.08 -21.09
N LEU A 319 -8.90 -3.67 -20.09
CA LEU A 319 -7.51 -4.14 -20.23
C LEU A 319 -7.33 -5.04 -21.46
N LEU A 320 -8.16 -6.06 -21.65
CA LEU A 320 -8.04 -6.97 -22.77
C LEU A 320 -8.21 -6.24 -24.09
N ARG A 321 -9.24 -5.40 -24.27
CA ARG A 321 -9.42 -4.61 -25.50
C ARG A 321 -8.20 -3.73 -25.80
N ASP A 322 -7.72 -3.00 -24.79
CA ASP A 322 -6.61 -2.07 -24.96
C ASP A 322 -5.29 -2.84 -25.21
N MET A 323 -5.15 -4.05 -24.66
CA MET A 323 -4.09 -5.00 -24.99
C MET A 323 -4.25 -5.58 -26.41
N GLU A 324 -5.48 -5.88 -26.88
CA GLU A 324 -5.73 -6.31 -28.26
C GLU A 324 -5.32 -5.22 -29.26
N GLU A 325 -5.62 -3.96 -28.95
CA GLU A 325 -5.21 -2.79 -29.74
C GLU A 325 -3.69 -2.57 -29.71
N ALA A 326 -3.09 -2.56 -28.52
CA ALA A 326 -1.66 -2.32 -28.34
C ALA A 326 -0.76 -3.41 -28.95
N THR A 327 -1.18 -4.68 -28.85
CA THR A 327 -0.44 -5.85 -29.37
C THR A 327 -0.78 -6.23 -30.80
N GLY A 328 -2.01 -5.95 -31.26
CA GLY A 328 -2.57 -6.53 -32.49
C GLY A 328 -2.99 -8.01 -32.36
N LEU A 329 -2.92 -8.60 -31.16
CA LEU A 329 -3.28 -9.98 -30.88
C LEU A 329 -4.63 -10.03 -30.17
N LYS A 330 -5.56 -10.88 -30.60
CA LYS A 330 -6.80 -11.09 -29.86
C LYS A 330 -6.57 -11.82 -28.53
N ALA A 331 -7.39 -11.57 -27.51
CA ALA A 331 -7.41 -12.44 -26.33
C ALA A 331 -7.92 -13.84 -26.73
N ASN A 332 -7.33 -14.90 -26.18
CA ASN A 332 -7.84 -16.28 -26.33
C ASN A 332 -8.79 -16.69 -25.19
N CYS A 333 -8.88 -15.85 -24.15
CA CYS A 333 -9.70 -15.97 -22.96
C CYS A 333 -10.96 -15.10 -23.08
N ASP A 334 -11.95 -15.35 -22.22
CA ASP A 334 -12.94 -14.33 -21.89
C ASP A 334 -12.34 -13.30 -20.92
N ALA A 335 -12.85 -12.06 -20.97
CA ALA A 335 -12.59 -11.11 -19.91
C ALA A 335 -13.04 -11.65 -18.56
N ILE A 336 -12.26 -11.40 -17.51
CA ILE A 336 -12.77 -11.45 -16.14
C ILE A 336 -13.70 -10.25 -16.02
N TYR A 337 -14.97 -10.48 -16.33
CA TYR A 337 -16.03 -9.48 -16.19
C TYR A 337 -16.08 -9.00 -14.73
N GLY A 338 -16.03 -7.68 -14.55
CA GLY A 338 -16.32 -7.07 -13.27
C GLY A 338 -17.83 -7.04 -13.03
N LYS A 339 -18.29 -6.09 -12.22
CA LYS A 339 -19.74 -5.90 -12.06
C LYS A 339 -20.31 -5.16 -13.26
N VAL A 340 -20.87 -5.93 -14.19
CA VAL A 340 -21.79 -5.40 -15.19
C VAL A 340 -23.06 -4.97 -14.48
N VAL A 341 -23.43 -3.70 -14.67
CA VAL A 341 -24.70 -3.11 -14.24
C VAL A 341 -25.58 -3.00 -15.48
N ASP A 342 -26.86 -3.38 -15.40
CA ASP A 342 -27.81 -3.20 -16.51
C ASP A 342 -28.35 -1.76 -16.59
N ASP A 343 -29.03 -1.42 -17.68
CA ASP A 343 -29.64 -0.11 -17.97
C ASP A 343 -30.65 0.39 -16.89
N LYS A 344 -30.93 -0.39 -15.84
CA LYS A 344 -31.81 -0.02 -14.71
C LYS A 344 -31.04 0.22 -13.41
N GLY A 345 -29.74 -0.08 -13.39
CA GLY A 345 -28.91 -0.06 -12.19
C GLY A 345 -28.77 -1.43 -11.49
N ASP A 346 -29.32 -2.52 -12.04
CA ASP A 346 -29.26 -3.83 -11.41
C ASP A 346 -28.00 -4.61 -11.82
N VAL A 347 -27.28 -5.14 -10.83
CA VAL A 347 -26.05 -5.92 -11.06
C VAL A 347 -26.42 -7.37 -11.40
N THR A 348 -26.54 -7.70 -12.67
CA THR A 348 -26.70 -9.08 -13.12
C THR A 348 -25.36 -9.81 -13.09
N GLN A 349 -25.23 -10.86 -12.25
CA GLN A 349 -24.06 -11.75 -12.31
C GLN A 349 -23.92 -12.36 -13.71
N VAL A 350 -22.82 -12.03 -14.39
CA VAL A 350 -22.47 -12.67 -15.67
C VAL A 350 -22.36 -14.17 -15.46
N THR A 351 -23.05 -14.95 -16.30
CA THR A 351 -23.10 -16.41 -16.14
C THR A 351 -21.72 -17.01 -16.36
N GLN A 352 -21.32 -17.89 -15.45
CA GLN A 352 -19.98 -18.49 -15.41
C GLN A 352 -19.66 -19.26 -16.69
N VAL A 353 -18.84 -18.68 -17.58
CA VAL A 353 -18.13 -19.48 -18.58
C VAL A 353 -17.19 -20.43 -17.82
N THR A 354 -17.13 -21.69 -18.27
CA THR A 354 -16.56 -22.79 -17.48
C THR A 354 -15.03 -22.81 -17.49
N GLN A 355 -14.42 -21.89 -16.73
CA GLN A 355 -12.96 -21.82 -16.56
C GLN A 355 -12.34 -23.14 -16.08
N THR A 356 -11.17 -23.45 -16.64
CA THR A 356 -10.46 -24.72 -16.50
C THR A 356 -9.82 -24.94 -15.12
N PRO A 357 -9.50 -26.20 -14.72
CA PRO A 357 -9.10 -26.52 -13.35
C PRO A 357 -7.80 -25.88 -12.81
N LEU A 358 -6.93 -25.32 -13.68
CA LEU A 358 -5.57 -24.89 -13.31
C LEU A 358 -5.53 -23.65 -12.40
N LEU A 359 -6.45 -22.69 -12.57
CA LEU A 359 -6.52 -21.46 -11.76
C LEU A 359 -6.93 -21.69 -10.28
N ARG A 360 -7.15 -22.94 -9.84
CA ARG A 360 -7.66 -23.25 -8.49
C ARG A 360 -6.65 -23.07 -7.35
N HIS A 361 -5.35 -23.01 -7.63
CA HIS A 361 -4.30 -23.04 -6.59
C HIS A 361 -3.68 -21.69 -6.24
N ARG A 362 -3.96 -20.63 -7.00
CA ARG A 362 -3.60 -19.24 -6.68
C ARG A 362 -4.80 -18.34 -6.94
N ARG A 363 -5.64 -18.15 -5.92
CA ARG A 363 -6.56 -17.02 -5.95
C ARG A 363 -5.77 -15.74 -5.78
N LEU A 364 -6.31 -14.66 -6.35
CA LEU A 364 -6.10 -13.27 -5.99
C LEU A 364 -5.62 -13.13 -4.52
N ALA A 365 -4.29 -13.07 -4.38
CA ALA A 365 -3.62 -12.61 -3.17
C ALA A 365 -3.47 -11.08 -3.26
N THR A 366 -4.57 -10.42 -3.61
CA THR A 366 -5.09 -9.43 -2.68
C THR A 366 -4.91 -9.97 -1.26
N LYS A 367 -3.84 -9.51 -0.60
CA LYS A 367 -3.91 -8.94 0.74
C LYS A 367 -3.87 -7.44 0.54
N VAL A 368 -5.05 -6.99 0.26
CA VAL A 368 -5.54 -5.64 0.10
C VAL A 368 -5.63 -5.13 1.56
N ILE A 369 -5.48 -3.83 1.92
CA ILE A 369 -5.23 -3.30 3.29
C ILE A 369 -6.10 -2.03 3.86
N SER A 370 -7.40 -1.72 3.50
CA SER A 370 -8.22 -0.42 3.60
C SER A 370 -9.79 -0.22 3.91
N LYS A 371 -10.87 -0.79 3.32
CA LYS A 371 -12.33 -0.39 3.60
C LYS A 371 -12.96 -0.41 5.03
N LYS A 372 -13.31 -1.54 5.68
CA LYS A 372 -13.46 -1.72 7.16
C LYS A 372 -12.18 -1.35 7.91
N ARG A 373 -11.58 -0.21 7.55
CA ARG A 373 -11.27 0.84 8.45
C ARG A 373 -11.01 2.16 7.66
N GLY A 374 -11.75 3.25 7.92
CA GLY A 374 -11.30 4.66 7.77
C GLY A 374 -11.43 5.42 9.10
N LEU A 375 -10.39 6.11 9.58
CA LEU A 375 -9.97 6.36 11.01
C LEU A 375 -10.20 7.84 11.28
N SER A 376 -9.65 8.31 12.41
CA SER A 376 -8.88 9.55 12.40
C SER A 376 -9.14 10.33 11.13
N ALA A 377 -10.15 11.21 11.20
CA ALA A 377 -10.31 12.26 10.22
C ALA A 377 -8.91 12.78 9.83
N GLU A 378 -8.02 12.92 10.80
CA GLU A 378 -6.67 13.34 10.55
C GLU A 378 -5.80 12.45 9.58
N TYR A 379 -5.97 11.14 9.23
CA TYR A 379 -5.05 10.57 8.18
C TYR A 379 -5.27 11.28 6.91
N ILE A 380 -6.53 11.41 6.55
CA ILE A 380 -6.87 12.05 5.32
C ILE A 380 -6.81 13.57 5.55
N GLU A 381 -6.26 14.05 6.67
CA GLU A 381 -5.60 15.33 6.77
C GLU A 381 -4.12 15.16 6.37
N TYR A 382 -3.36 14.26 7.01
CA TYR A 382 -1.97 13.92 6.68
C TYR A 382 -1.76 13.53 5.21
N MET A 383 -2.37 12.47 4.69
CA MET A 383 -2.29 12.04 3.30
C MET A 383 -2.78 13.13 2.36
N ASN A 384 -3.89 13.82 2.63
CA ASN A 384 -4.29 14.99 1.83
C ASN A 384 -3.28 16.15 1.87
N ARG A 385 -2.40 16.21 2.88
CA ARG A 385 -1.42 17.28 3.14
C ARG A 385 0.02 16.94 2.75
N PHE A 386 0.37 15.66 2.71
CA PHE A 386 1.75 15.17 2.58
C PHE A 386 1.93 14.12 1.47
N VAL A 387 0.86 13.52 0.91
CA VAL A 387 0.96 12.82 -0.38
C VAL A 387 1.08 13.86 -1.49
N ASP A 388 1.91 13.57 -2.49
CA ASP A 388 2.05 14.42 -3.67
C ASP A 388 0.86 14.25 -4.61
N TRP A 389 -0.21 15.00 -4.33
CA TRP A 389 -1.42 14.94 -5.15
C TRP A 389 -1.24 15.45 -6.58
N GLU A 390 -0.12 16.07 -6.94
CA GLU A 390 0.20 16.36 -8.35
C GLU A 390 0.60 15.08 -9.07
N VAL A 391 1.56 14.34 -8.51
CA VAL A 391 2.00 13.05 -9.06
C VAL A 391 0.90 11.97 -9.02
N GLU A 392 0.08 11.93 -7.96
CA GLU A 392 -1.04 10.99 -7.88
C GLU A 392 -2.14 11.23 -8.92
N ARG A 393 -2.34 12.49 -9.36
CA ARG A 393 -3.25 12.82 -10.46
C ARG A 393 -2.76 12.28 -11.81
N LEU A 394 -1.45 12.07 -11.98
CA LEU A 394 -0.87 11.48 -13.20
C LEU A 394 -1.30 10.02 -13.44
N ILE A 395 -1.78 9.35 -12.38
CA ILE A 395 -2.33 7.98 -12.40
C ILE A 395 -3.80 7.97 -11.96
N GLY A 396 -4.49 9.12 -12.00
CA GLY A 396 -5.92 9.24 -11.79
C GLY A 396 -6.41 9.20 -10.34
N TYR A 397 -5.55 9.36 -9.33
CA TYR A 397 -6.00 9.52 -7.93
C TYR A 397 -6.18 10.99 -7.56
N HIS A 398 -7.00 11.23 -6.55
CA HIS A 398 -7.38 12.57 -6.12
C HIS A 398 -7.40 12.67 -4.59
N PRO A 399 -7.02 13.83 -4.02
CA PRO A 399 -7.21 14.09 -2.61
C PRO A 399 -8.71 14.10 -2.30
N ARG A 400 -9.01 13.70 -1.07
CA ARG A 400 -10.37 13.47 -0.58
C ARG A 400 -10.68 14.64 0.44
N VAL A 401 -11.71 14.68 1.33
CA VAL A 401 -12.07 15.97 2.06
C VAL A 401 -12.00 16.02 3.62
N SER A 402 -13.09 15.83 4.42
CA SER A 402 -13.13 15.80 5.94
C SER A 402 -13.83 14.70 7.02
N LEU A 403 -15.01 13.95 7.29
CA LEU A 403 -16.54 13.65 7.08
C LEU A 403 -17.72 14.48 7.73
N ALA A 404 -17.60 15.08 8.91
CA ALA A 404 -18.63 15.71 9.74
C ALA A 404 -18.28 17.04 10.44
N ARG A 405 -17.68 17.98 9.71
CA ARG A 405 -18.19 19.35 9.76
C ARG A 405 -19.67 19.35 9.33
N SER A 406 -20.10 18.32 8.59
CA SER A 406 -21.51 17.89 8.46
C SER A 406 -22.29 17.48 9.74
N HIS A 407 -21.72 16.93 10.83
CA HIS A 407 -22.54 16.47 12.00
C HIS A 407 -22.98 17.60 12.94
N SER A 408 -22.47 18.83 12.81
CA SER A 408 -23.00 19.98 13.56
C SER A 408 -24.22 20.64 12.90
N LEU A 409 -24.68 20.15 11.74
CA LEU A 409 -25.76 20.76 10.96
C LEU A 409 -26.93 19.79 10.68
N ASN A 410 -27.76 19.64 11.71
CA ASN A 410 -29.21 19.35 11.69
C ASN A 410 -29.82 18.51 10.55
N SER A 411 -30.49 17.44 10.98
CA SER A 411 -31.95 17.31 10.87
C SER A 411 -32.68 18.26 9.90
N THR A 412 -32.70 17.91 8.62
CA THR A 412 -33.97 17.79 7.86
C THR A 412 -33.74 16.99 6.59
N SER A 413 -34.58 15.98 6.38
CA SER A 413 -34.53 15.17 5.17
C SER A 413 -35.07 15.94 3.97
N ASN A 414 -34.29 16.03 2.88
CA ASN A 414 -34.77 15.70 1.53
C ASN A 414 -33.61 15.69 0.50
N LEU A 415 -33.89 15.07 -0.65
CA LEU A 415 -33.06 15.04 -1.88
C LEU A 415 -31.73 14.27 -1.84
N ARG A 416 -31.83 12.94 -1.92
CA ARG A 416 -31.05 12.20 -2.94
C ARG A 416 -31.99 11.49 -3.92
N SER A 417 -32.21 12.14 -5.06
CA SER A 417 -32.65 11.48 -6.29
C SER A 417 -32.26 12.37 -7.47
N LEU A 418 -31.22 11.97 -8.19
CA LEU A 418 -30.98 12.26 -9.61
C LEU A 418 -29.77 11.44 -10.08
N TYR A 419 -29.76 11.08 -11.36
CA TYR A 419 -28.72 10.30 -12.07
C TYR A 419 -28.50 8.85 -11.59
N ASN A 420 -29.30 7.94 -12.15
CA ASN A 420 -28.78 7.14 -13.25
C ASN A 420 -29.39 7.67 -14.56
N ILE A 421 -28.63 7.63 -15.65
CA ILE A 421 -29.12 7.78 -17.02
C ILE A 421 -28.44 6.67 -17.82
N ASP A 422 -29.23 5.76 -18.37
CA ASP A 422 -28.78 4.86 -19.42
C ASP A 422 -29.68 5.02 -20.65
N GLY A 423 -29.04 5.03 -21.82
CA GLY A 423 -29.64 5.46 -23.08
C GLY A 423 -29.64 4.35 -24.12
N SER A 424 -30.62 3.44 -24.05
CA SER A 424 -30.84 2.45 -25.10
C SER A 424 -31.42 3.11 -26.36
N ALA A 425 -30.57 3.37 -27.36
CA ALA A 425 -30.97 3.99 -28.61
C ALA A 425 -31.60 2.96 -29.57
N ASN A 426 -32.80 3.26 -30.07
CA ASN A 426 -33.36 2.63 -31.27
C ASN A 426 -33.96 3.72 -32.18
N GLY A 427 -33.65 3.64 -33.47
CA GLY A 427 -33.86 4.73 -34.41
C GLY A 427 -35.30 4.90 -34.92
N GLY A 428 -35.69 6.15 -35.18
CA GLY A 428 -36.94 6.50 -35.86
C GLY A 428 -36.89 7.94 -36.38
N ASP A 429 -36.75 8.11 -37.70
CA ASP A 429 -36.64 9.43 -38.35
C ASP A 429 -37.94 10.25 -38.27
N ILE A 430 -37.91 11.37 -37.56
CA ILE A 430 -38.66 12.59 -37.93
C ILE A 430 -37.72 13.79 -37.70
N GLY A 431 -37.52 14.61 -38.75
CA GLY A 431 -36.53 15.68 -38.73
C GLY A 431 -36.92 16.93 -37.94
N GLY A 432 -35.92 17.62 -37.39
CA GLY A 432 -36.04 18.92 -36.74
C GLY A 432 -34.73 19.71 -36.82
N SER A 433 -34.80 21.00 -37.15
CA SER A 433 -33.62 21.86 -37.33
C SER A 433 -33.11 22.44 -36.01
N GLY A 434 -31.83 22.28 -35.70
CA GLY A 434 -31.21 22.91 -34.53
C GLY A 434 -29.69 22.73 -34.49
N GLY A 435 -28.95 23.60 -35.16
CA GLY A 435 -27.47 23.56 -35.16
C GLY A 435 -26.87 24.56 -34.16
N MET A 436 -25.90 24.10 -33.36
CA MET A 436 -24.99 25.01 -32.64
C MET A 436 -23.57 24.45 -32.66
N LYS A 437 -22.58 25.34 -32.79
CA LYS A 437 -21.15 25.02 -32.72
C LYS A 437 -20.59 25.42 -31.36
N SER A 438 -19.49 24.80 -30.94
CA SER A 438 -18.64 25.31 -29.87
C SER A 438 -17.18 25.00 -30.21
N THR A 439 -16.29 25.94 -29.90
CA THR A 439 -14.87 25.90 -30.28
C THR A 439 -14.04 26.33 -29.09
N ILE A 440 -13.02 25.54 -28.72
CA ILE A 440 -12.05 25.89 -27.66
C ILE A 440 -10.77 26.41 -28.31
N LYS A 441 -10.11 27.38 -27.66
CA LYS A 441 -8.73 27.79 -27.93
C LYS A 441 -8.00 28.09 -26.63
N LEU A 442 -6.76 27.61 -26.51
CA LEU A 442 -5.84 28.00 -25.45
C LEU A 442 -5.15 29.34 -25.75
N LEU A 443 -4.56 29.93 -24.72
CA LEU A 443 -3.60 31.03 -24.77
C LEU A 443 -2.41 30.69 -23.86
N GLY A 444 -1.19 30.96 -24.31
CA GLY A 444 0.04 30.74 -23.56
C GLY A 444 0.79 32.05 -23.29
N VAL A 445 1.70 32.04 -22.30
CA VAL A 445 2.52 33.18 -21.89
C VAL A 445 3.99 32.74 -21.79
N GLY A 446 4.91 33.55 -22.33
CA GLY A 446 6.36 33.34 -22.23
C GLY A 446 7.01 34.31 -21.23
N VAL A 447 8.11 33.87 -20.60
CA VAL A 447 8.86 34.64 -19.59
C VAL A 447 10.23 35.02 -20.14
N LEU A 448 10.73 36.22 -19.76
CA LEU A 448 12.06 36.71 -20.12
C LEU A 448 13.00 36.60 -18.90
N CYS A 449 14.12 35.88 -19.02
CA CYS A 449 15.07 35.66 -17.93
C CYS A 449 16.42 36.35 -18.16
N PHE A 450 16.91 37.07 -17.14
CA PHE A 450 18.28 37.57 -17.06
C PHE A 450 19.09 36.66 -16.13
N VAL A 451 20.23 36.14 -16.60
CA VAL A 451 21.17 35.35 -15.78
C VAL A 451 22.53 36.04 -15.79
N GLY A 452 22.66 37.00 -14.88
CA GLY A 452 23.82 37.89 -14.74
C GLY A 452 23.40 39.12 -13.94
N GLY A 453 24.03 39.36 -12.79
CA GLY A 453 23.57 40.39 -11.85
C GLY A 453 23.73 41.82 -12.39
N MET A 454 22.61 42.47 -12.73
CA MET A 454 22.60 43.89 -13.11
C MET A 454 22.64 44.76 -11.85
N GLN A 455 23.83 45.16 -11.43
CA GLN A 455 24.01 46.02 -10.26
C GLN A 455 23.69 47.48 -10.61
N VAL A 456 22.46 47.91 -10.27
CA VAL A 456 21.99 49.28 -10.45
C VAL A 456 22.18 50.07 -9.15
N ASP A 457 23.07 51.07 -9.16
CA ASP A 457 23.26 51.95 -8.01
C ASP A 457 22.03 52.84 -7.74
N ARG A 458 21.79 53.15 -6.45
CA ARG A 458 20.65 53.96 -6.00
C ARG A 458 20.63 55.35 -6.67
N GLY A 459 19.82 55.50 -7.71
CA GLY A 459 19.56 56.77 -8.39
C GLY A 459 19.12 56.69 -9.86
N SER A 460 19.27 55.55 -10.53
CA SER A 460 18.94 55.40 -11.97
C SER A 460 17.48 54.96 -12.22
N ILE A 461 16.90 55.34 -13.37
CA ILE A 461 15.50 55.05 -13.75
C ILE A 461 15.49 54.29 -15.09
N VAL A 462 14.72 53.21 -15.18
CA VAL A 462 14.48 52.46 -16.42
C VAL A 462 13.01 52.63 -16.82
N GLN A 463 12.75 53.01 -18.07
CA GLN A 463 11.39 53.19 -18.57
C GLN A 463 11.15 52.35 -19.83
N ILE A 464 10.08 51.54 -19.79
CA ILE A 464 9.67 50.65 -20.88
C ILE A 464 8.20 50.96 -21.17
N ASN A 465 7.88 51.31 -22.41
CA ASN A 465 6.53 51.66 -22.84
C ASN A 465 6.03 50.65 -23.90
N PHE A 466 4.82 50.11 -23.69
CA PHE A 466 4.06 49.38 -24.70
C PHE A 466 2.64 49.95 -24.77
N SER A 467 2.00 49.88 -25.94
CA SER A 467 0.68 50.50 -26.17
C SER A 467 -0.16 49.69 -27.17
N SER A 468 -1.39 49.33 -26.81
CA SER A 468 -2.60 49.87 -27.47
C SER A 468 -3.92 49.27 -26.94
N HIS A 469 -4.79 50.18 -26.47
CA HIS A 469 -6.26 50.20 -26.44
C HIS A 469 -7.18 49.03 -25.96
N LEU A 470 -8.39 49.47 -25.60
CA LEU A 470 -9.54 48.85 -24.89
C LEU A 470 -10.78 48.87 -25.85
N PRO A 471 -12.03 48.37 -25.56
CA PRO A 471 -12.75 48.55 -24.27
C PRO A 471 -13.87 47.55 -23.79
N HIS A 472 -14.17 47.63 -22.46
CA HIS A 472 -15.46 47.46 -21.73
C HIS A 472 -16.42 46.26 -21.95
N ALA A 473 -17.31 45.82 -21.02
CA ALA A 473 -17.51 45.86 -19.53
C ALA A 473 -18.81 45.01 -19.22
N ALA A 474 -19.48 44.88 -18.05
CA ALA A 474 -19.39 45.38 -16.66
C ALA A 474 -20.21 44.48 -15.68
N GLY A 475 -20.06 44.63 -14.36
CA GLY A 475 -20.99 44.15 -13.30
C GLY A 475 -20.38 43.15 -12.28
N ILE A 476 -20.46 43.23 -10.92
CA ILE A 476 -21.52 43.61 -9.92
C ILE A 476 -22.35 42.36 -9.49
N ASP A 477 -22.48 41.94 -8.21
CA ASP A 477 -21.93 42.46 -6.94
C ASP A 477 -21.96 41.46 -5.73
N THR A 478 -21.25 41.80 -4.64
CA THR A 478 -21.45 41.41 -3.20
C THR A 478 -21.44 39.93 -2.71
N ALA A 479 -21.30 39.60 -1.40
CA ALA A 479 -20.53 40.12 -0.24
C ALA A 479 -20.77 39.24 1.05
N ASN A 480 -19.93 39.39 2.10
CA ASN A 480 -20.13 38.96 3.52
C ASN A 480 -20.23 37.41 3.78
N ASP A 481 -20.03 36.80 4.97
CA ASP A 481 -19.45 37.13 6.30
C ASP A 481 -19.20 35.81 7.11
N VAL A 482 -18.57 35.73 8.30
CA VAL A 482 -17.25 36.21 8.80
C VAL A 482 -16.97 35.68 10.24
N ALA A 483 -15.68 35.57 10.63
CA ALA A 483 -15.13 35.53 12.02
C ALA A 483 -15.23 34.31 12.98
N THR A 484 -14.03 33.82 13.37
CA THR A 484 -13.56 33.59 14.77
C THR A 484 -13.82 32.25 15.51
N ALA A 485 -12.86 31.87 16.38
CA ALA A 485 -12.80 30.71 17.27
C ALA A 485 -12.33 31.11 18.69
N PHE A 486 -12.48 30.27 19.73
CA PHE A 486 -11.58 30.20 20.92
C PHE A 486 -11.94 29.06 21.92
N ALA A 487 -10.92 28.30 22.39
CA ALA A 487 -10.81 27.52 23.67
C ALA A 487 -11.87 26.43 24.06
N ALA A 488 -11.65 25.52 25.05
CA ALA A 488 -10.45 24.77 25.50
C ALA A 488 -10.82 23.67 26.55
N THR A 489 -10.12 22.53 26.52
CA THR A 489 -9.82 21.54 27.63
C THR A 489 -10.88 21.08 28.65
N ASN A 490 -11.17 19.76 28.70
CA ASN A 490 -10.90 18.88 29.88
C ASN A 490 -11.24 17.38 29.62
N ASP A 491 -10.83 16.48 30.52
CA ASP A 491 -10.80 15.00 30.39
C ASP A 491 -12.04 14.29 30.99
N SER A 492 -12.45 13.16 30.39
CA SER A 492 -13.59 12.32 30.79
C SER A 492 -13.52 10.85 30.30
N SER A 493 -12.33 10.36 29.95
CA SER A 493 -12.09 9.20 29.05
C SER A 493 -12.69 7.82 29.38
N ALA A 494 -13.21 7.56 30.59
CA ALA A 494 -13.63 6.21 31.01
C ALA A 494 -15.11 5.85 30.73
N ASN A 495 -16.03 6.82 30.80
CA ASN A 495 -17.48 6.52 30.82
C ASN A 495 -18.15 6.55 29.42
N GLU A 496 -17.47 7.07 28.40
CA GLU A 496 -18.00 7.12 27.02
C GLU A 496 -17.93 5.77 26.28
N ILE A 497 -17.08 4.84 26.76
CA ILE A 497 -16.82 3.54 26.12
C ILE A 497 -18.04 2.59 26.24
N ALA A 498 -18.89 2.76 27.24
CA ALA A 498 -20.04 1.88 27.47
C ALA A 498 -21.23 2.10 26.51
N ASN A 499 -21.36 3.30 25.93
CA ASN A 499 -22.45 3.65 25.00
C ASN A 499 -22.02 3.61 23.52
N THR A 500 -20.78 3.24 23.22
CA THR A 500 -20.18 3.31 21.87
C THR A 500 -20.11 1.96 21.15
N ALA A 501 -21.05 1.06 21.46
CA ALA A 501 -21.32 -0.14 20.66
C ALA A 501 -22.22 0.12 19.44
N ASP A 502 -23.01 1.21 19.48
CA ASP A 502 -23.59 1.79 18.26
C ASP A 502 -22.47 2.36 17.37
N PHE A 503 -22.65 2.24 16.05
CA PHE A 503 -21.69 2.62 15.01
C PHE A 503 -21.02 3.99 15.26
N VAL A 504 -19.79 4.01 15.76
CA VAL A 504 -19.09 5.24 16.21
C VAL A 504 -18.55 6.08 15.05
N THR A 505 -19.42 6.54 14.14
CA THR A 505 -19.05 7.25 12.90
C THR A 505 -18.47 8.65 13.14
N LYS A 506 -17.24 8.77 13.69
CA LYS A 506 -16.50 10.04 13.81
C LYS A 506 -16.11 10.55 12.43
N ALA A 507 -16.26 11.84 12.20
CA ALA A 507 -16.19 12.40 10.86
C ALA A 507 -15.72 13.89 10.93
N SER A 508 -15.09 14.49 9.88
CA SER A 508 -15.00 15.98 9.57
C SER A 508 -15.32 16.78 8.14
N ASP A 509 -15.71 16.63 6.79
CA ASP A 509 -16.23 15.93 5.46
C ASP A 509 -15.54 14.80 4.41
N LYS A 510 -14.99 13.55 4.69
CA LYS A 510 -13.77 12.73 4.22
C LYS A 510 -14.05 11.29 3.68
N PRO A 511 -13.05 10.54 3.14
CA PRO A 511 -13.10 9.13 2.76
C PRO A 511 -12.56 8.18 3.86
N VAL A 512 -12.15 6.98 3.43
CA VAL A 512 -11.64 5.86 4.22
C VAL A 512 -10.48 5.19 3.47
N GLU A 513 -9.45 4.70 4.18
CA GLU A 513 -8.19 4.24 3.56
C GLU A 513 -7.36 3.17 4.31
N ARG A 514 -7.80 2.52 5.41
CA ARG A 514 -6.93 1.56 6.14
C ARG A 514 -7.61 0.46 7.02
N ILE A 515 -8.12 -0.64 6.43
CA ILE A 515 -8.84 -1.80 6.98
C ILE A 515 -7.98 -2.32 8.02
N ILE A 516 -8.60 -2.75 9.09
CA ILE A 516 -7.94 -3.67 9.96
C ILE A 516 -9.02 -4.54 10.51
N LEU A 517 -8.99 -5.78 10.04
CA LEU A 517 -9.65 -6.82 10.76
C LEU A 517 -8.85 -7.10 12.03
N LEU A 518 -9.42 -6.71 13.17
CA LEU A 518 -9.06 -7.33 14.43
C LEU A 518 -9.90 -8.58 14.63
N GLY A 519 -9.50 -9.34 15.63
CA GLY A 519 -10.28 -10.45 16.13
C GLY A 519 -9.39 -11.41 16.88
N GLU A 520 -10.02 -12.25 17.68
CA GLU A 520 -9.31 -13.27 18.45
C GLU A 520 -8.79 -14.37 17.52
N ARG A 521 -7.86 -15.19 18.02
CA ARG A 521 -7.42 -16.42 17.36
C ARG A 521 -8.65 -17.26 16.98
N HIS A 522 -8.64 -17.97 15.86
CA HIS A 522 -9.78 -18.83 15.43
C HIS A 522 -11.16 -18.14 15.25
N SER A 523 -11.27 -16.81 15.29
CA SER A 523 -12.53 -16.08 15.03
C SER A 523 -12.88 -15.90 13.53
N GLY A 524 -12.22 -16.68 12.66
CA GLY A 524 -12.46 -16.64 11.21
C GLY A 524 -11.82 -15.44 10.48
N THR A 525 -10.91 -14.70 11.14
CA THR A 525 -10.32 -13.47 10.60
C THR A 525 -9.76 -13.64 9.19
N ASN A 526 -8.89 -14.63 8.92
CA ASN A 526 -8.32 -14.83 7.57
C ASN A 526 -9.42 -14.82 6.50
N TRP A 527 -10.50 -15.58 6.67
CA TRP A 527 -11.60 -15.60 5.71
C TRP A 527 -12.35 -14.26 5.58
N ILE A 528 -12.59 -13.52 6.67
CA ILE A 528 -13.22 -12.18 6.59
C ILE A 528 -12.23 -11.10 6.11
N THR A 529 -10.92 -11.35 6.17
CA THR A 529 -9.93 -10.63 5.37
C THR A 529 -10.19 -11.04 3.92
N ASP A 530 -9.76 -12.23 3.51
CA ASP A 530 -9.76 -12.86 2.17
C ASP A 530 -11.09 -12.82 1.36
N HIS A 531 -12.21 -12.42 1.97
CA HIS A 531 -13.47 -12.11 1.30
C HIS A 531 -13.66 -10.61 1.09
N LEU A 532 -13.62 -9.83 2.19
CA LEU A 532 -13.81 -8.37 2.08
C LEU A 532 -12.74 -7.78 1.16
N GLU A 533 -11.56 -8.38 1.18
CA GLU A 533 -10.59 -8.54 0.10
C GLU A 533 -11.12 -8.14 -1.29
N GLU A 534 -11.60 -9.13 -2.01
CA GLU A 534 -12.34 -9.18 -3.26
C GLU A 534 -13.49 -8.18 -3.36
N CYS A 535 -14.12 -7.81 -2.23
CA CYS A 535 -15.26 -6.89 -2.18
C CYS A 535 -14.95 -5.41 -2.25
N PHE A 536 -13.75 -5.03 -1.84
CA PHE A 536 -13.46 -3.64 -1.55
C PHE A 536 -12.14 -3.16 -2.10
N GLY A 537 -11.19 -4.09 -2.11
CA GLY A 537 -9.78 -3.91 -2.33
C GLY A 537 -9.19 -3.09 -3.47
N ASP A 538 -10.00 -2.54 -4.34
CA ASP A 538 -9.56 -1.84 -5.52
C ASP A 538 -9.32 -0.36 -5.18
N ARG A 539 -10.38 0.44 -5.11
CA ARG A 539 -10.43 1.84 -4.58
C ARG A 539 -9.96 2.00 -3.15
N VAL A 540 -9.82 0.85 -2.48
CA VAL A 540 -9.77 0.71 -1.05
C VAL A 540 -9.60 -0.79 -0.67
N ILE A 541 -8.36 -1.24 -0.62
CA ILE A 541 -7.73 -2.47 -0.09
C ILE A 541 -8.43 -3.08 1.26
N VAL A 542 -8.16 -4.28 1.90
CA VAL A 542 -8.70 -5.00 3.16
C VAL A 542 -7.76 -5.88 4.13
N ASN A 543 -7.06 -5.40 5.20
CA ASN A 543 -6.11 -6.20 6.07
C ASN A 543 -6.59 -6.83 7.43
N ASN A 544 -5.64 -7.05 8.38
CA ASN A 544 -5.52 -8.03 9.46
C ASN A 544 -4.95 -7.60 10.87
N GLU A 545 -4.58 -6.36 11.25
CA GLU A 545 -3.72 -6.06 12.46
C GLU A 545 -3.66 -4.57 13.00
N TYR A 546 -3.88 -4.16 14.26
CA TYR A 546 -3.98 -2.69 14.57
C TYR A 546 -2.65 -1.94 14.78
N THR A 547 -2.14 -1.88 16.00
CA THR A 547 -0.73 -1.57 16.29
C THR A 547 0.09 -2.85 16.29
N ARG A 548 -0.50 -3.95 16.75
CA ARG A 548 0.03 -5.32 16.71
C ARG A 548 -0.76 -6.26 15.79
N TYR A 549 -0.22 -7.42 15.39
CA TYR A 549 -0.96 -8.45 14.64
C TYR A 549 -2.38 -8.70 15.23
N LYS A 550 -3.43 -8.96 14.42
CA LYS A 550 -4.87 -9.00 14.87
C LYS A 550 -5.12 -9.66 16.20
N HIS A 551 -4.46 -10.78 16.42
CA HIS A 551 -4.66 -11.68 17.54
C HIS A 551 -3.99 -11.21 18.84
N TRP A 552 -3.37 -10.01 18.82
CA TRP A 552 -2.63 -9.38 19.91
C TRP A 552 -3.35 -8.15 20.50
N PHE A 553 -2.94 -7.73 21.70
CA PHE A 553 -3.35 -6.49 22.35
C PHE A 553 -2.91 -5.26 21.54
N GLN A 554 -3.80 -4.29 21.40
CA GLN A 554 -3.67 -3.09 20.58
C GLN A 554 -3.51 -1.86 21.48
N GLU A 555 -3.01 -0.74 20.95
CA GLU A 555 -2.70 0.46 21.74
C GLU A 555 -3.10 1.73 21.01
N ASP A 556 -3.39 2.80 21.76
CA ASP A 556 -3.68 4.13 21.18
C ASP A 556 -2.42 4.87 20.70
N THR A 557 -1.49 4.13 20.10
CA THR A 557 -0.21 4.63 19.59
C THR A 557 -0.24 4.95 18.09
N LEU A 558 -1.31 4.59 17.37
CA LEU A 558 -1.59 5.26 16.11
C LEU A 558 -1.90 6.73 16.43
N GLU A 559 -1.11 7.65 15.91
CA GLU A 559 -1.48 9.06 15.99
C GLU A 559 -2.79 9.31 15.24
N THR A 560 -3.51 10.37 15.63
CA THR A 560 -4.86 10.61 15.10
C THR A 560 -4.87 10.86 13.60
N GLU A 561 -3.73 11.26 13.03
CA GLU A 561 -3.48 11.33 11.61
C GLU A 561 -3.48 9.92 10.89
N ASN A 562 -4.41 8.98 11.15
CA ASN A 562 -4.52 7.67 10.43
C ASN A 562 -5.96 7.18 10.11
N SER A 563 -6.26 6.00 9.48
CA SER A 563 -7.65 5.67 8.97
C SER A 563 -8.42 4.23 9.08
N ALA A 564 -9.38 3.53 9.87
CA ALA A 564 -10.20 3.39 11.20
C ALA A 564 -11.76 3.18 11.33
N VAL A 565 -12.50 2.50 10.47
CA VAL A 565 -13.88 1.94 10.53
C VAL A 565 -13.77 0.44 10.94
N VAL A 566 -13.52 0.15 12.22
CA VAL A 566 -13.05 -1.18 12.70
C VAL A 566 -13.94 -2.30 12.26
N VAL A 567 -13.42 -3.42 11.74
CA VAL A 567 -14.08 -4.70 12.06
C VAL A 567 -13.26 -5.44 13.09
N ALA A 568 -13.91 -5.77 14.19
CA ALA A 568 -13.40 -6.68 15.19
C ALA A 568 -14.25 -7.96 15.10
N MET A 569 -13.61 -9.06 14.69
CA MET A 569 -14.24 -10.37 14.60
C MET A 569 -14.15 -11.07 15.94
N PHE A 570 -15.29 -11.24 16.58
CA PHE A 570 -15.40 -12.03 17.79
C PHE A 570 -16.11 -13.33 17.49
N ARG A 571 -15.77 -14.39 18.21
CA ARG A 571 -16.42 -15.70 18.11
C ARG A 571 -17.04 -16.08 19.44
N ASP A 572 -18.11 -16.88 19.44
CA ASP A 572 -18.74 -17.39 20.66
C ASP A 572 -17.67 -17.95 21.63
N PRO A 573 -17.70 -17.61 22.92
CA PRO A 573 -16.61 -17.91 23.85
C PRO A 573 -16.36 -19.41 24.04
N MET A 574 -17.39 -20.25 23.95
CA MET A 574 -17.26 -21.71 24.09
C MET A 574 -16.68 -22.34 22.82
N ASP A 575 -17.18 -21.91 21.66
CA ASP A 575 -16.69 -22.32 20.34
C ASP A 575 -15.25 -21.84 20.08
N TRP A 576 -14.88 -20.71 20.67
CA TRP A 576 -13.54 -20.12 20.64
C TRP A 576 -12.55 -20.88 21.54
N VAL A 577 -12.89 -21.11 22.82
CA VAL A 577 -12.04 -21.87 23.75
C VAL A 577 -11.80 -23.29 23.24
N GLU A 578 -12.82 -23.98 22.70
CA GLU A 578 -12.61 -25.32 22.11
C GLU A 578 -11.69 -25.29 20.88
N ALA A 579 -11.74 -24.24 20.05
CA ALA A 579 -10.81 -24.09 18.93
C ALA A 579 -9.38 -23.82 19.42
N MET A 580 -9.22 -22.96 20.42
CA MET A 580 -7.95 -22.71 21.10
C MET A 580 -7.38 -23.96 21.77
N ARG A 581 -8.20 -24.84 22.34
CA ARG A 581 -7.79 -26.14 22.88
C ARG A 581 -7.43 -27.16 21.81
N TRP A 582 -8.10 -27.08 20.65
CA TRP A 582 -7.89 -28.05 19.58
C TRP A 582 -6.60 -27.82 18.79
N GLU A 583 -6.28 -26.54 18.57
CA GLU A 583 -5.08 -26.04 17.89
C GLU A 583 -4.61 -24.78 18.65
N PRO A 584 -3.82 -24.94 19.73
CA PRO A 584 -3.31 -23.83 20.53
C PRO A 584 -2.19 -23.10 19.79
N HIS A 585 -2.56 -22.37 18.73
CA HIS A 585 -1.66 -21.49 17.98
C HIS A 585 -0.89 -20.60 18.95
N HIS A 586 0.42 -20.54 18.79
CA HIS A 586 1.41 -19.91 19.67
C HIS A 586 1.47 -20.39 21.14
N ALA A 587 0.50 -21.16 21.63
CA ALA A 587 0.35 -21.50 23.04
C ALA A 587 0.80 -22.94 23.35
N HIS A 588 2.02 -23.32 22.94
CA HIS A 588 2.43 -24.75 22.92
C HIS A 588 2.47 -25.42 24.31
N ASP A 589 2.68 -24.66 25.38
CA ASP A 589 2.57 -25.17 26.77
C ASP A 589 1.15 -25.70 27.08
N HIS A 590 0.12 -25.36 26.32
CA HIS A 590 -1.26 -25.88 26.46
C HIS A 590 -1.51 -27.19 25.66
N LEU A 591 -0.43 -27.88 25.28
CA LEU A 591 -0.44 -29.26 24.78
C LEU A 591 0.00 -30.27 25.86
N GLN A 592 -0.39 -31.53 25.71
CA GLN A 592 0.10 -32.66 26.52
C GLN A 592 1.15 -33.44 25.72
N PHE A 593 2.42 -33.01 25.77
CA PHE A 593 3.52 -33.68 25.07
C PHE A 593 3.69 -35.15 25.47
N HIS A 594 3.90 -36.01 24.47
CA HIS A 594 3.98 -37.45 24.66
C HIS A 594 5.15 -37.85 25.58
N ASN A 595 4.96 -38.95 26.31
CA ASN A 595 5.87 -39.43 27.35
C ASN A 595 6.15 -38.40 28.48
N LYS A 596 5.29 -37.37 28.63
CA LYS A 596 5.48 -36.22 29.54
C LYS A 596 6.83 -35.50 29.36
N ARG A 597 7.43 -35.58 28.16
CA ARG A 597 8.73 -34.97 27.92
C ARG A 597 8.62 -33.45 28.01
N PRO A 598 9.53 -32.76 28.74
CA PRO A 598 9.60 -31.31 28.72
C PRO A 598 9.70 -30.80 27.29
N ILE A 599 8.98 -29.72 26.97
CA ILE A 599 8.99 -29.11 25.64
C ILE A 599 10.42 -28.80 25.16
N GLN A 600 11.34 -28.48 26.09
CA GLN A 600 12.76 -28.23 25.84
C GLN A 600 13.52 -29.44 25.26
N LEU A 601 13.08 -30.68 25.55
CA LEU A 601 13.65 -31.90 24.95
C LEU A 601 12.96 -32.24 23.64
N VAL A 602 11.63 -32.04 23.56
CA VAL A 602 10.87 -32.25 22.32
C VAL A 602 11.32 -31.30 21.20
N ARG A 603 11.74 -30.06 21.54
CA ARG A 603 12.30 -29.08 20.58
C ARG A 603 13.29 -29.73 19.60
N LYS A 604 14.32 -30.43 20.10
CA LYS A 604 15.37 -31.05 19.26
C LYS A 604 14.90 -32.23 18.40
N GLU A 605 13.81 -32.90 18.79
CA GLU A 605 13.25 -34.03 18.01
C GLU A 605 12.21 -33.55 16.97
N VAL A 606 11.98 -32.24 16.88
CA VAL A 606 10.91 -31.63 16.05
C VAL A 606 11.45 -30.51 15.15
N SER A 607 12.47 -29.76 15.57
CA SER A 607 13.23 -28.86 14.68
C SER A 607 13.89 -29.62 13.53
N ASP A 608 14.43 -30.81 13.81
CA ASP A 608 15.35 -31.51 12.91
C ASP A 608 14.64 -32.49 11.96
N ASP A 609 13.40 -32.92 12.30
CA ASP A 609 12.68 -34.04 11.65
C ASP A 609 11.37 -33.62 10.93
N ASP A 610 11.09 -32.31 10.80
CA ASP A 610 9.99 -31.74 9.97
C ASP A 610 8.54 -32.19 10.35
N LYS A 611 8.36 -32.70 11.58
CA LYS A 611 7.10 -33.31 12.09
C LYS A 611 6.01 -32.29 12.44
N TRP A 612 4.74 -32.65 12.31
CA TRP A 612 3.61 -31.84 12.78
C TRP A 612 3.36 -31.99 14.29
N TRP A 613 2.84 -30.95 14.92
CA TRP A 613 2.65 -30.89 16.38
C TRP A 613 1.82 -32.05 16.97
N TRP A 614 0.83 -32.56 16.23
CA TRP A 614 -0.06 -33.66 16.66
C TRP A 614 0.63 -35.03 16.66
N GLU A 615 1.83 -35.15 16.10
CA GLU A 615 2.64 -36.38 16.11
C GLU A 615 3.43 -36.54 17.41
N VAL A 616 3.55 -35.46 18.19
CA VAL A 616 4.40 -35.39 19.40
C VAL A 616 3.66 -34.91 20.66
N ALA A 617 2.41 -34.47 20.53
CA ALA A 617 1.61 -33.99 21.65
C ALA A 617 0.10 -34.18 21.45
N ASP A 618 -0.56 -34.54 22.54
CA ASP A 618 -2.02 -34.61 22.63
C ASP A 618 -2.63 -33.27 23.04
N ARG A 619 -3.95 -33.13 22.88
CA ARG A 619 -4.72 -31.97 23.36
C ARG A 619 -5.01 -32.12 24.85
N MET A 620 -4.93 -31.03 25.60
CA MET A 620 -5.41 -31.01 26.99
C MET A 620 -6.91 -31.35 27.09
N GLN A 621 -7.32 -31.92 28.23
CA GLN A 621 -8.74 -31.97 28.57
C GLN A 621 -9.26 -30.53 28.75
N TRP A 622 -10.54 -30.28 28.48
CA TRP A 622 -11.08 -28.92 28.53
C TRP A 622 -10.87 -28.28 29.90
N LYS A 623 -11.05 -29.05 30.98
CA LYS A 623 -10.92 -28.57 32.36
C LYS A 623 -9.50 -28.16 32.71
N ASP A 624 -8.51 -28.98 32.32
CA ASP A 624 -7.08 -28.64 32.43
C ASP A 624 -6.76 -27.37 31.62
N PHE A 625 -7.27 -27.27 30.39
CA PHE A 625 -7.00 -26.15 29.49
C PHE A 625 -7.57 -24.81 30.00
N VAL A 626 -8.81 -24.80 30.54
CA VAL A 626 -9.46 -23.57 31.03
C VAL A 626 -9.11 -23.19 32.47
N THR A 627 -8.39 -24.04 33.20
CA THR A 627 -7.86 -23.73 34.54
C THR A 627 -6.34 -23.57 34.57
N LYS A 628 -5.65 -23.88 33.47
CA LYS A 628 -4.20 -23.67 33.38
C LYS A 628 -3.89 -22.16 33.25
N PRO A 629 -2.94 -21.62 34.05
CA PRO A 629 -2.45 -20.27 33.88
C PRO A 629 -1.91 -20.02 32.47
N TRP A 630 -2.40 -18.94 31.85
CA TRP A 630 -1.98 -18.48 30.53
C TRP A 630 -0.68 -17.68 30.65
N VAL A 631 0.36 -18.37 31.09
CA VAL A 631 1.68 -17.81 31.42
C VAL A 631 2.73 -18.51 30.57
N GLY A 632 3.44 -17.74 29.74
CA GLY A 632 4.58 -18.23 28.96
C GLY A 632 5.81 -18.45 29.84
N ARG A 633 6.61 -19.46 29.51
CA ARG A 633 7.90 -19.66 30.17
C ARG A 633 8.94 -18.73 29.55
N ARG A 634 9.45 -17.80 30.34
CA ARG A 634 10.75 -17.15 30.09
C ARG A 634 11.84 -18.22 29.95
N GLY A 635 12.58 -18.21 28.85
CA GLY A 635 13.67 -19.15 28.60
C GLY A 635 15.05 -18.59 29.02
N PRO A 636 16.15 -19.27 28.66
CA PRO A 636 17.50 -18.84 29.03
C PRO A 636 17.89 -17.42 28.59
N LYS A 637 17.33 -16.89 27.49
CA LYS A 637 17.63 -15.52 27.02
C LYS A 637 16.80 -14.47 27.75
N ASP A 638 15.52 -14.73 28.00
CA ASP A 638 14.69 -13.91 28.88
C ASP A 638 15.29 -13.78 30.29
N VAL A 639 15.81 -14.89 30.83
CA VAL A 639 16.49 -14.91 32.14
C VAL A 639 17.76 -14.06 32.14
N GLN A 640 18.45 -13.92 31.00
CA GLN A 640 19.60 -13.02 30.85
C GLN A 640 19.16 -11.55 30.71
N LEU A 641 18.03 -11.27 30.03
CA LEU A 641 17.45 -9.92 29.95
C LEU A 641 17.01 -9.43 31.34
N ALA A 642 16.33 -10.27 32.12
CA ALA A 642 15.86 -9.98 33.47
C ALA A 642 16.98 -9.67 34.48
N GLN A 643 18.23 -10.05 34.21
CA GLN A 643 19.38 -9.74 35.08
C GLN A 643 19.78 -8.26 35.04
N THR A 644 19.23 -7.45 34.14
CA THR A 644 19.56 -6.02 34.05
C THR A 644 18.31 -5.14 33.91
N GLN A 645 18.28 -4.02 34.64
CA GLN A 645 17.18 -3.05 34.54
C GLN A 645 17.11 -2.39 33.15
N ALA A 646 18.25 -2.32 32.44
CA ALA A 646 18.31 -1.91 31.04
C ALA A 646 17.72 -2.98 30.09
N GLY A 647 17.86 -4.27 30.40
CA GLY A 647 17.15 -5.35 29.72
C GLY A 647 15.64 -5.23 29.90
N ILE A 648 15.15 -5.13 31.15
CA ILE A 648 13.72 -5.03 31.44
C ILE A 648 13.08 -3.77 30.79
N LYS A 649 13.69 -2.59 30.95
CA LYS A 649 13.11 -1.33 30.44
C LYS A 649 13.46 -0.98 28.99
N GLY A 650 14.54 -1.55 28.45
CA GLY A 650 15.01 -1.27 27.09
C GLY A 650 14.57 -2.30 26.05
N SER A 651 14.22 -3.52 26.48
CA SER A 651 13.66 -4.56 25.61
C SER A 651 12.17 -4.33 25.33
N VAL A 652 11.69 -5.02 24.30
CA VAL A 652 10.43 -4.79 23.57
C VAL A 652 10.07 -6.14 22.94
N CYS A 653 9.67 -7.12 23.74
CA CYS A 653 9.39 -8.50 23.35
C CYS A 653 8.73 -8.71 21.98
N MET A 654 8.77 -9.98 21.53
CA MET A 654 7.98 -10.46 20.40
C MET A 654 6.58 -9.83 20.37
N ASP A 655 6.17 -9.36 19.20
CA ASP A 655 5.06 -8.44 18.84
C ASP A 655 4.94 -7.15 19.69
N HIS A 656 6.04 -6.40 19.84
CA HIS A 656 6.10 -5.05 20.45
C HIS A 656 5.55 -4.88 21.86
N TYR A 657 5.35 -5.98 22.58
CA TYR A 657 5.13 -5.95 24.02
C TYR A 657 6.39 -5.41 24.70
N HIS A 658 6.33 -4.75 25.88
CA HIS A 658 7.56 -4.54 26.66
C HIS A 658 7.93 -5.84 27.39
N PHE A 659 9.09 -5.88 28.06
CA PHE A 659 9.49 -7.03 28.87
C PHE A 659 8.35 -7.52 29.77
N VAL A 660 7.61 -6.57 30.33
CA VAL A 660 6.54 -6.79 31.30
C VAL A 660 5.22 -7.29 30.69
N ASP A 661 5.04 -7.27 29.37
CA ASP A 661 3.74 -7.52 28.72
C ASP A 661 3.70 -8.83 27.89
N ALA A 662 4.80 -9.58 27.76
CA ALA A 662 4.81 -10.88 27.08
C ALA A 662 5.88 -11.87 27.58
N ALA A 663 5.67 -13.16 27.31
CA ALA A 663 6.67 -14.21 27.49
C ALA A 663 6.59 -15.33 26.42
N PRO A 664 7.74 -15.79 25.89
CA PRO A 664 9.06 -15.23 26.10
C PRO A 664 9.18 -13.87 25.40
N CYS A 665 10.19 -13.12 25.80
CA CYS A 665 10.58 -11.86 25.18
C CYS A 665 11.54 -12.09 24.00
N SER A 666 12.35 -13.15 24.13
CA SER A 666 13.34 -13.64 23.18
C SER A 666 12.74 -14.51 22.07
N GLN A 667 13.19 -14.22 20.85
CA GLN A 667 12.96 -15.00 19.64
C GLN A 667 13.58 -16.42 19.72
N GLU A 668 14.74 -16.53 20.35
CA GLU A 668 15.49 -17.78 20.53
C GLU A 668 14.86 -18.70 21.59
N ASP A 669 14.14 -18.11 22.55
CA ASP A 669 13.37 -18.85 23.55
C ASP A 669 12.02 -19.36 22.99
N SER A 670 11.59 -18.82 21.84
CA SER A 670 10.35 -19.10 21.10
C SER A 670 10.54 -20.14 19.98
N PRO A 671 10.34 -21.44 20.22
CA PRO A 671 10.41 -22.46 19.17
C PRO A 671 9.19 -22.34 18.26
N LEU A 672 9.41 -22.50 16.96
CA LEU A 672 8.34 -22.83 16.03
C LEU A 672 7.83 -24.27 16.31
N LEU A 673 6.52 -24.49 16.23
CA LEU A 673 5.96 -25.82 16.00
C LEU A 673 5.14 -25.82 14.71
N LYS A 674 5.44 -26.76 13.82
CA LYS A 674 4.82 -26.89 12.50
C LYS A 674 3.30 -27.07 12.65
N GLY A 675 2.56 -26.09 12.14
CA GLY A 675 1.09 -26.00 12.24
C GLY A 675 0.53 -25.22 13.44
N LEU A 676 1.36 -24.77 14.39
CA LEU A 676 0.94 -23.88 15.50
C LEU A 676 1.59 -22.50 15.45
N GLY A 677 2.75 -22.34 14.81
CA GLY A 677 3.51 -21.09 14.74
C GLY A 677 4.54 -20.99 15.87
N GLU A 678 4.90 -19.77 16.26
CA GLU A 678 5.87 -19.46 17.31
C GLU A 678 5.33 -19.51 18.75
N TYR A 679 6.13 -19.95 19.72
CA TYR A 679 5.72 -20.03 21.13
C TYR A 679 5.65 -18.66 21.81
N LYS A 680 4.43 -18.15 22.08
CA LYS A 680 4.23 -16.85 22.72
C LYS A 680 2.94 -16.71 23.53
N TYR A 681 3.07 -16.01 24.66
CA TYR A 681 2.00 -15.59 25.56
C TYR A 681 2.00 -14.07 25.77
N GLU A 682 0.80 -13.53 25.95
CA GLU A 682 0.54 -12.14 26.35
C GLU A 682 0.34 -12.09 27.86
N TYR A 683 0.78 -11.00 28.49
CA TYR A 683 0.54 -10.67 29.90
C TYR A 683 -0.44 -9.50 30.03
N LYS A 684 -0.83 -9.18 31.26
CA LYS A 684 -1.71 -8.05 31.58
C LYS A 684 -1.02 -6.73 31.22
N ASN A 685 -1.73 -5.85 30.50
CA ASN A 685 -1.27 -4.50 30.17
C ASN A 685 -1.46 -3.54 31.37
N ASP A 686 -0.94 -3.96 32.53
CA ASP A 686 -0.87 -3.21 33.79
C ASP A 686 0.59 -3.00 34.25
N GLY A 687 1.56 -3.42 33.42
CA GLY A 687 2.99 -3.37 33.71
C GLY A 687 3.48 -4.32 34.80
N SER A 688 2.68 -5.30 35.23
CA SER A 688 2.97 -6.10 36.43
C SER A 688 3.78 -7.40 36.21
N GLU A 689 4.18 -7.72 34.97
CA GLU A 689 4.79 -9.00 34.55
C GLU A 689 3.88 -10.24 34.73
N LYS A 690 2.57 -10.05 34.92
CA LYS A 690 1.64 -11.16 35.20
C LYS A 690 0.93 -11.63 33.93
N GLY A 691 1.21 -12.86 33.53
CA GLY A 691 0.31 -13.62 32.67
C GLY A 691 -1.05 -13.85 33.34
N PHE A 692 -2.02 -14.28 32.53
CA PHE A 692 -3.40 -14.42 32.97
C PHE A 692 -3.59 -15.72 33.77
N GLU A 693 -4.51 -15.70 34.74
CA GLU A 693 -4.77 -16.85 35.61
C GLU A 693 -5.38 -18.03 34.85
N ASN A 694 -5.96 -17.76 33.68
CA ASN A 694 -6.48 -18.71 32.70
C ASN A 694 -6.74 -18.00 31.35
N ILE A 695 -7.22 -18.76 30.37
CA ILE A 695 -7.57 -18.29 29.01
C ILE A 695 -8.82 -17.38 28.94
N LEU A 696 -9.71 -17.41 29.93
CA LEU A 696 -10.92 -16.56 29.99
C LEU A 696 -10.55 -15.14 30.45
N ASP A 697 -9.66 -15.01 31.42
CA ASP A 697 -9.08 -13.72 31.84
C ASP A 697 -8.35 -13.02 30.70
N LEU A 698 -7.57 -13.76 29.88
CA LEU A 698 -6.98 -13.21 28.65
C LEU A 698 -8.07 -12.66 27.72
N ARG A 699 -9.13 -13.45 27.49
CA ARG A 699 -10.20 -13.11 26.55
C ARG A 699 -10.97 -11.87 26.98
N ARG A 700 -11.34 -11.74 28.26
CA ARG A 700 -12.00 -10.53 28.80
C ARG A 700 -11.20 -9.28 28.46
N ASP A 701 -9.95 -9.24 28.91
CA ASP A 701 -9.09 -8.06 28.72
C ASP A 701 -8.86 -7.80 27.22
N LYS A 702 -8.77 -8.87 26.42
CA LYS A 702 -8.61 -8.79 24.96
C LYS A 702 -9.82 -8.22 24.23
N ILE A 703 -11.04 -8.55 24.66
CA ILE A 703 -12.27 -7.96 24.11
C ILE A 703 -12.31 -6.48 24.47
N MET A 704 -12.11 -6.11 25.74
CA MET A 704 -12.06 -4.71 26.17
C MET A 704 -11.05 -3.88 25.40
N ASN A 705 -9.87 -4.45 25.14
CA ASN A 705 -8.82 -3.82 24.37
C ASN A 705 -9.11 -3.73 22.85
N HIS A 706 -9.79 -4.72 22.28
CA HIS A 706 -10.23 -4.62 20.88
C HIS A 706 -11.36 -3.61 20.72
N LEU A 707 -12.27 -3.50 21.72
CA LEU A 707 -13.32 -2.49 21.78
C LEU A 707 -12.79 -1.07 22.00
N SER A 708 -11.78 -0.87 22.85
CA SER A 708 -11.20 0.46 23.09
C SER A 708 -10.63 1.10 21.82
N VAL A 709 -10.34 0.30 20.79
CA VAL A 709 -9.97 0.85 19.48
C VAL A 709 -11.07 1.71 18.87
N ALA A 710 -12.34 1.62 19.29
CA ALA A 710 -13.40 2.55 18.92
C ALA A 710 -13.05 4.02 19.24
N THR A 711 -12.51 4.28 20.43
CA THR A 711 -12.16 5.63 20.87
C THR A 711 -10.80 6.08 20.35
N PHE A 712 -9.87 5.15 20.16
CA PHE A 712 -8.48 5.42 19.80
C PHE A 712 -8.33 6.52 18.75
N ARG A 713 -7.30 7.35 18.97
CA ARG A 713 -6.72 8.23 17.97
C ARG A 713 -6.38 7.37 16.79
N GLY A 714 -6.95 7.80 15.70
CA GLY A 714 -7.14 6.90 14.63
C GLY A 714 -8.23 5.86 14.92
N THR A 715 -9.49 6.31 14.96
CA THR A 715 -10.69 5.52 14.59
C THR A 715 -11.85 6.46 14.26
N ARG A 716 -12.62 6.19 13.19
CA ARG A 716 -13.82 6.90 12.69
C ARG A 716 -15.05 6.03 12.63
N ALA A 717 -14.97 4.71 12.69
CA ALA A 717 -16.12 3.90 13.07
C ALA A 717 -15.66 2.61 13.73
N PHE A 718 -16.57 1.90 14.37
CA PHE A 718 -16.28 0.61 14.95
C PHE A 718 -17.46 -0.31 14.67
N LEU A 719 -17.19 -1.45 14.05
CA LEU A 719 -18.15 -2.45 13.55
C LEU A 719 -17.80 -3.82 14.18
N PRO A 720 -18.27 -4.13 15.39
CA PRO A 720 -18.11 -5.46 15.97
C PRO A 720 -18.98 -6.45 15.18
N TYR A 721 -18.44 -7.62 14.82
CA TYR A 721 -19.25 -8.70 14.23
C TYR A 721 -18.97 -10.04 14.88
N ARG A 722 -20.05 -10.81 15.07
CA ARG A 722 -19.98 -12.20 15.51
C ARG A 722 -19.73 -13.11 14.32
N PHE A 723 -18.71 -13.96 14.39
CA PHE A 723 -18.37 -14.93 13.34
C PHE A 723 -19.57 -15.84 13.00
N GLU A 724 -20.33 -16.22 14.03
CA GLU A 724 -21.57 -16.99 13.91
C GLU A 724 -22.65 -16.29 13.06
N GLU A 725 -22.78 -14.96 13.10
CA GLU A 725 -23.76 -14.20 12.30
C GLU A 725 -23.37 -14.15 10.83
N LEU A 726 -22.12 -13.82 10.52
CA LEU A 726 -21.61 -13.80 9.15
C LEU A 726 -21.65 -15.20 8.51
N ARG A 727 -21.63 -16.25 9.34
CA ARG A 727 -21.78 -17.65 8.95
C ARG A 727 -23.24 -18.12 8.81
N ALA A 728 -24.16 -17.53 9.57
CA ALA A 728 -25.58 -17.86 9.54
C ALA A 728 -26.32 -17.07 8.45
N ASN A 729 -26.18 -15.75 8.46
CA ASN A 729 -26.90 -14.80 7.61
C ASN A 729 -26.13 -14.47 6.32
N GLY A 730 -24.83 -14.79 6.29
CA GLY A 730 -23.94 -14.38 5.23
C GLY A 730 -23.38 -12.97 5.45
N THR A 731 -22.66 -12.44 4.48
CA THR A 731 -21.91 -11.19 4.64
C THR A 731 -22.68 -9.95 4.21
N ALA A 732 -23.95 -10.04 3.81
CA ALA A 732 -24.70 -8.92 3.22
C ALA A 732 -24.80 -7.70 4.14
N THR A 733 -25.12 -7.91 5.43
CA THR A 733 -25.11 -6.90 6.49
C THR A 733 -23.74 -6.21 6.57
N LEU A 734 -22.68 -7.01 6.74
CA LEU A 734 -21.31 -6.52 6.76
C LEU A 734 -20.97 -5.71 5.50
N LEU A 735 -21.34 -6.17 4.30
CA LEU A 735 -21.08 -5.42 3.07
C LEU A 735 -21.82 -4.08 3.04
N ARG A 736 -23.06 -3.99 3.51
CA ARG A 736 -23.84 -2.73 3.53
C ARG A 736 -23.25 -1.71 4.50
N ASP A 737 -23.06 -2.09 5.75
CA ASP A 737 -22.61 -1.17 6.82
C ASP A 737 -21.20 -0.63 6.50
N MET A 738 -20.42 -1.45 5.78
CA MET A 738 -19.18 -1.11 5.13
C MET A 738 -19.29 -0.07 4.01
N GLU A 739 -20.24 -0.22 3.09
CA GLU A 739 -20.48 0.79 2.06
C GLU A 739 -20.86 2.14 2.67
N GLU A 740 -21.68 2.10 3.72
CA GLU A 740 -22.14 3.29 4.46
C GLU A 740 -20.99 3.99 5.19
N ALA A 741 -20.33 3.30 6.11
CA ALA A 741 -19.28 3.89 6.95
C ALA A 741 -18.07 4.40 6.14
N THR A 742 -17.97 4.02 4.86
CA THR A 742 -16.88 4.45 3.95
C THR A 742 -17.29 5.32 2.77
N GLY A 743 -18.56 5.31 2.37
CA GLY A 743 -19.05 5.95 1.14
C GLY A 743 -18.75 5.17 -0.16
N LEU A 744 -18.25 3.93 -0.09
CA LEU A 744 -17.73 3.20 -1.24
C LEU A 744 -18.45 1.85 -1.46
N LYS A 745 -19.03 1.62 -2.63
CA LYS A 745 -19.77 0.37 -2.98
C LYS A 745 -18.92 -0.93 -2.98
N ALA A 746 -19.54 -2.09 -2.74
CA ALA A 746 -18.91 -3.41 -2.82
C ALA A 746 -18.88 -3.93 -4.27
N ASN A 747 -17.70 -4.28 -4.79
CA ASN A 747 -17.58 -4.88 -6.13
C ASN A 747 -17.71 -6.43 -6.10
N CYS A 748 -17.69 -7.08 -4.92
CA CYS A 748 -18.11 -8.47 -4.77
C CYS A 748 -19.62 -8.55 -4.49
N ASP A 749 -20.16 -9.77 -4.52
CA ASP A 749 -21.46 -10.07 -3.93
C ASP A 749 -21.32 -10.68 -2.53
N ALA A 750 -22.41 -10.60 -1.75
CA ALA A 750 -22.44 -11.19 -0.42
C ALA A 750 -22.25 -12.72 -0.49
N ILE A 751 -21.36 -13.27 0.33
CA ILE A 751 -21.34 -14.71 0.59
C ILE A 751 -22.65 -15.03 1.31
N TYR A 752 -23.54 -15.77 0.65
CA TYR A 752 -24.80 -16.23 1.24
C TYR A 752 -24.55 -17.12 2.45
N GLY A 753 -25.37 -16.93 3.49
CA GLY A 753 -25.35 -17.74 4.69
C GLY A 753 -26.00 -19.12 4.52
N LYS A 754 -26.40 -19.71 5.65
CA LYS A 754 -27.26 -20.89 5.65
C LYS A 754 -28.70 -20.45 5.41
N VAL A 755 -29.24 -20.70 4.22
CA VAL A 755 -30.69 -20.70 4.05
C VAL A 755 -31.26 -21.94 4.76
N VAL A 756 -32.31 -21.70 5.54
CA VAL A 756 -33.20 -22.73 6.08
C VAL A 756 -34.47 -22.64 5.25
N ASP A 757 -34.99 -23.76 4.76
CA ASP A 757 -36.23 -23.78 3.99
C ASP A 757 -37.47 -23.70 4.91
N ASP A 758 -38.66 -23.58 4.32
CA ASP A 758 -39.93 -23.45 5.04
C ASP A 758 -40.27 -24.65 5.95
N LYS A 759 -39.50 -25.74 5.91
CA LYS A 759 -39.67 -26.94 6.75
C LYS A 759 -38.68 -27.00 7.91
N GLY A 760 -37.73 -26.07 7.97
CA GLY A 760 -36.61 -26.13 8.91
C GLY A 760 -35.39 -26.92 8.38
N ASP A 761 -35.43 -27.43 7.14
CA ASP A 761 -34.29 -28.13 6.56
C ASP A 761 -33.23 -27.12 6.11
N VAL A 762 -31.97 -27.35 6.51
CA VAL A 762 -30.85 -26.48 6.11
C VAL A 762 -30.41 -26.84 4.68
N THR A 763 -31.23 -26.43 3.71
CA THR A 763 -30.86 -26.44 2.30
C THR A 763 -29.62 -25.57 2.10
N GLN A 764 -28.45 -26.18 1.92
CA GLN A 764 -27.33 -25.46 1.33
C GLN A 764 -27.80 -24.93 -0.01
N VAL A 765 -27.96 -23.60 -0.12
CA VAL A 765 -28.30 -22.91 -1.37
C VAL A 765 -27.41 -23.51 -2.45
N THR A 766 -28.03 -24.03 -3.52
CA THR A 766 -27.32 -24.78 -4.56
C THR A 766 -26.39 -23.84 -5.33
N GLN A 767 -25.19 -23.69 -4.77
CA GLN A 767 -24.12 -22.84 -5.24
C GLN A 767 -23.90 -23.02 -6.74
N THR A 768 -23.85 -21.89 -7.47
CA THR A 768 -23.36 -21.87 -8.85
C THR A 768 -21.97 -22.53 -8.92
N PRO A 769 -21.65 -23.31 -9.98
CA PRO A 769 -20.63 -24.35 -9.90
C PRO A 769 -19.24 -23.93 -9.37
N LEU A 770 -18.78 -22.70 -9.62
CA LEU A 770 -17.49 -22.21 -9.13
C LEU A 770 -17.41 -22.01 -7.60
N LEU A 771 -18.53 -21.85 -6.89
CA LEU A 771 -18.54 -21.57 -5.45
C LEU A 771 -18.23 -22.79 -4.55
N ARG A 772 -18.16 -24.01 -5.11
CA ARG A 772 -17.83 -25.25 -4.37
C ARG A 772 -16.51 -25.22 -3.60
N HIS A 773 -15.60 -24.28 -3.93
CA HIS A 773 -14.30 -24.09 -3.28
C HIS A 773 -14.21 -22.88 -2.32
N ARG A 774 -15.34 -22.33 -1.87
CA ARG A 774 -15.43 -21.36 -0.75
C ARG A 774 -16.62 -21.67 0.15
N ARG A 775 -16.59 -22.83 0.82
CA ARG A 775 -17.45 -23.04 1.97
C ARG A 775 -16.88 -22.32 3.19
N LEU A 776 -17.78 -21.87 4.06
CA LEU A 776 -17.56 -21.74 5.50
C LEU A 776 -17.34 -23.13 6.15
N GLU A 777 -16.28 -23.81 5.71
CA GLU A 777 -15.73 -24.97 6.38
C GLU A 777 -14.87 -24.47 7.54
N THR A 778 -15.57 -24.17 8.64
CA THR A 778 -15.08 -24.40 9.99
C THR A 778 -14.17 -25.64 9.97
N LYS A 779 -12.90 -25.49 10.37
CA LYS A 779 -12.01 -26.64 10.64
C LYS A 779 -12.82 -27.65 11.46
N VAL A 780 -12.71 -28.95 11.12
CA VAL A 780 -13.75 -29.96 11.45
C VAL A 780 -14.12 -30.01 12.93
N ILE A 781 -13.16 -29.69 13.81
CA ILE A 781 -13.28 -29.22 15.21
C ILE A 781 -14.72 -29.14 15.76
N SER A 782 -15.51 -28.13 15.40
CA SER A 782 -16.82 -27.88 16.04
C SER A 782 -18.04 -28.54 15.36
N LYS A 783 -17.89 -29.19 14.20
CA LYS A 783 -19.04 -29.71 13.41
C LYS A 783 -19.61 -31.05 13.90
N LYS A 784 -19.02 -31.71 14.90
CA LYS A 784 -19.38 -33.10 15.28
C LYS A 784 -19.42 -33.44 16.79
N ARG A 785 -19.16 -32.50 17.69
CA ARG A 785 -19.14 -32.78 19.14
C ARG A 785 -20.07 -31.84 19.90
N ALA A 786 -21.08 -32.40 20.55
CA ALA A 786 -21.84 -31.67 21.55
C ALA A 786 -20.91 -31.29 22.72
N LEU A 787 -21.03 -30.04 23.18
CA LEU A 787 -20.37 -29.59 24.39
C LEU A 787 -20.98 -30.30 25.60
N SER A 788 -20.17 -30.71 26.57
CA SER A 788 -20.66 -31.33 27.81
C SER A 788 -21.32 -30.29 28.71
N ALA A 789 -22.42 -30.65 29.39
CA ALA A 789 -23.13 -29.76 30.31
C ALA A 789 -22.20 -29.14 31.37
N GLU A 790 -21.26 -29.91 31.95
CA GLU A 790 -20.24 -29.40 32.90
C GLU A 790 -19.36 -28.29 32.29
N TYR A 791 -19.09 -28.34 30.98
CA TYR A 791 -18.31 -27.31 30.29
C TYR A 791 -19.16 -26.06 29.99
N ILE A 792 -20.42 -26.25 29.58
CA ILE A 792 -21.37 -25.14 29.38
C ILE A 792 -21.61 -24.42 30.72
N GLU A 793 -21.85 -25.16 31.82
CA GLU A 793 -21.99 -24.62 33.17
C GLU A 793 -20.72 -23.88 33.64
N TYR A 794 -19.53 -24.47 33.41
CA TYR A 794 -18.26 -23.82 33.75
C TYR A 794 -18.09 -22.50 32.97
N MET A 795 -18.30 -22.50 31.66
CA MET A 795 -18.17 -21.31 30.83
C MET A 795 -19.22 -20.25 31.22
N ASN A 796 -20.48 -20.66 31.43
CA ASN A 796 -21.54 -19.80 31.95
C ASN A 796 -21.19 -19.17 33.32
N ARG A 797 -20.38 -19.84 34.14
CA ARG A 797 -19.98 -19.35 35.47
C ARG A 797 -18.72 -18.48 35.48
N PHE A 798 -17.76 -18.73 34.59
CA PHE A 798 -16.41 -18.14 34.67
C PHE A 798 -16.01 -17.26 33.47
N VAL A 799 -16.80 -17.23 32.40
CA VAL A 799 -16.66 -16.20 31.36
C VAL A 799 -17.18 -14.86 31.90
N ASP A 800 -16.50 -13.76 31.58
CA ASP A 800 -16.98 -12.42 31.91
C ASP A 800 -18.12 -12.01 30.98
N TRP A 801 -19.35 -12.36 31.36
CA TRP A 801 -20.53 -12.02 30.59
C TRP A 801 -20.89 -10.55 30.57
N GLU A 802 -20.24 -9.69 31.36
CA GLU A 802 -20.41 -8.24 31.23
C GLU A 802 -19.67 -7.74 29.99
N VAL A 803 -18.42 -8.19 29.83
CA VAL A 803 -17.60 -7.88 28.65
C VAL A 803 -18.10 -8.59 27.38
N GLU A 804 -18.52 -9.86 27.45
CA GLU A 804 -19.10 -10.58 26.29
C GLU A 804 -20.39 -9.92 25.77
N ARG A 805 -21.20 -9.28 26.64
CA ARG A 805 -22.42 -8.58 26.21
C ARG A 805 -22.13 -7.37 25.34
N LEU A 806 -20.97 -6.71 25.51
CA LEU A 806 -20.53 -5.58 24.67
C LEU A 806 -20.29 -5.99 23.20
N ILE A 807 -20.09 -7.28 22.94
CA ILE A 807 -19.93 -7.89 21.62
C ILE A 807 -21.09 -8.83 21.24
N GLY A 808 -22.21 -8.74 21.98
CA GLY A 808 -23.46 -9.45 21.68
C GLY A 808 -23.47 -10.93 22.00
N TYR A 809 -22.57 -11.45 22.85
CA TYR A 809 -22.67 -12.82 23.37
C TYR A 809 -23.35 -12.85 24.75
N PHE A 810 -24.01 -13.97 25.03
CA PHE A 810 -24.82 -14.20 26.23
C PHE A 810 -24.56 -15.61 26.75
N PRO A 811 -24.75 -15.89 28.06
CA PRO A 811 -24.73 -17.24 28.59
C PRO A 811 -25.65 -18.16 27.76
N ARG A 812 -25.19 -19.37 27.44
CA ARG A 812 -26.06 -20.36 26.78
C ARG A 812 -27.00 -20.95 27.81
N GLU A 813 -28.28 -21.14 27.48
CA GLU A 813 -29.18 -21.91 28.35
C GLU A 813 -28.69 -23.37 28.47
N ASN A 814 -28.85 -23.97 29.66
CA ASN A 814 -28.34 -25.31 30.01
C ASN A 814 -29.30 -26.43 29.58
#